data_AF-A0A938RZ20-F1
#
_entry.id   AF-A0A938RZ20-F1
#
_cell.length_a   1.000
_cell.length_b   1.000
_cell.length_c   1.000
_cell.angle_alpha   90.00
_cell.angle_beta   90.00
_cell.angle_gamma   90.00
#
_symmetry.space_group_name_H-M   'P 1'
#
loop_
_entity.id
_entity.type
_entity.pdbx_description
1 polymer ?
#
loop_
_entity_poly.entity_id
_entity_poly.type
_entity_poly.pdbx_seq_one_letter_code
_entity_poly.pdbx_strand_id
1 'polypeptide(L)'
;MPPPEAASAPAPAAPAPAGPGAVPAPREPAAQGPDAAAGTATAPQPLTEGAALSSILAKDQALGDIAQPLATKLATASKTQADFDGLYADVGVLRHDAIAAFLDVGQPRPATQTVGAPDPIAVQKFADIDGEAHLSDPGLKDSFYLNLVTEMKKPSFTDRTRTYNAMKAAAPPAQFSFKGNPITPDRITPYSSRNQSVDKVYDINTIAPEIDAAIETPLAAARARPDTIAAKKADRATRLKAYRHIIASRDPLTTLDKSKPISPYAAWYKPGEITVPPGSNETQFASMMQLGALQPEWYPNGTVVLNIQRTLEAGARDIRKPTAFDGLMSVLWVSRNVGENDYGVTDGGIGEFLEKGVTYNEVVSAQAVIPSDDFLADIQRVASQVNNAVPGSSPTEELARGNNADTSILHTAPEARGMYNDILSTTANERQNPSPAPTVPGAARETSAAMPNARSRHAVGNAPGGWQSQVVATVPSENVRRDDPGHTYHILANGQAVATSEPTTLAPEVAQQLQRQVPVAQSNQNVQTQQGRTDDRGANAAPGQFNANAVNPASHEAESRMAPGQMAPGQTALTTNAANPAFEREALDFERNLGSKAAIDGVPHAAAIMARVRAYFDARVSLTAGGDAATAQAALQGLYQKCMTTRNNFAGAVPNTVAAMEAVMASALQIQANLANFDAARQVAAQAAGAATIREMMTFIYNFGAEILNGEHVKAQDASARAQLQQVAQAANLNLPLLDRIQADSMWLVQRDNPGQVQLPQGAPAIAGQSADVLNGQAQTRGVAQPIHNRINGTPDGAGCDMSARPVGSLDAQVQPGPRERERMGLQPGDRDTLIAWSEGTKRLMINELDPWVVAMRAMSLPLAGGPSGTTNMLMNVNDVVQGVGSNEARLACIGYLLPIHAHTLVEVMTSAATHGAGYTAGQQMYRNIAPYTEESLREACGLTPAKPDGKKRFPDEAAPTPAGAATAQAGTT
;
A
#
# COMPACT_ATOMS: atom_id res chain seq x y z
N MET A 1 28.11 47.10 37.32
CA MET A 1 29.19 46.09 37.28
C MET A 1 28.90 45.16 36.10
N PRO A 2 29.68 45.20 35.03
CA PRO A 2 29.66 44.17 33.99
C PRO A 2 30.72 43.07 34.28
N PRO A 3 30.54 41.83 33.78
CA PRO A 3 31.49 40.74 33.96
C PRO A 3 32.66 40.82 32.95
N PRO A 4 33.82 40.17 33.24
CA PRO A 4 35.06 40.38 32.51
C PRO A 4 35.21 39.49 31.26
N GLU A 5 35.89 40.06 30.24
CA GLU A 5 36.33 39.41 29.00
C GLU A 5 37.37 38.30 29.27
N ALA A 6 37.19 37.14 28.62
CA ALA A 6 38.15 36.04 28.62
C ALA A 6 39.05 36.11 27.38
N ALA A 7 40.37 36.11 27.62
CA ALA A 7 41.42 36.12 26.61
C ALA A 7 41.51 34.78 25.86
N SER A 8 41.62 34.84 24.53
CA SER A 8 41.87 33.69 23.66
C SER A 8 43.38 33.47 23.43
N ALA A 9 43.83 32.23 23.60
CA ALA A 9 45.20 31.79 23.33
C ALA A 9 45.45 31.55 21.83
N PRO A 10 46.69 31.72 21.33
CA PRO A 10 47.02 31.55 19.91
C PRO A 10 47.26 30.08 19.51
N ALA A 11 46.83 29.74 18.29
CA ALA A 11 47.02 28.44 17.65
C ALA A 11 48.48 28.18 17.20
N PRO A 12 48.94 26.91 17.14
CA PRO A 12 50.30 26.57 16.76
C PRO A 12 50.53 26.59 15.23
N ALA A 13 51.74 27.00 14.85
CA ALA A 13 52.21 27.16 13.48
C ALA A 13 52.47 25.82 12.75
N ALA A 14 52.17 25.79 11.46
CA ALA A 14 52.45 24.69 10.53
C ALA A 14 53.94 24.65 10.10
N PRO A 15 54.51 23.46 9.80
CA PRO A 15 55.91 23.32 9.43
C PRO A 15 56.21 23.68 7.97
N ALA A 16 57.40 24.25 7.74
CA ALA A 16 57.94 24.68 6.45
C ALA A 16 58.36 23.50 5.54
N PRO A 17 58.28 23.64 4.20
CA PRO A 17 58.79 22.63 3.27
C PRO A 17 60.31 22.71 3.07
N ALA A 18 60.91 21.53 2.90
CA ALA A 18 62.34 21.29 2.70
C ALA A 18 62.86 21.76 1.32
N GLY A 19 64.15 22.14 1.30
CA GLY A 19 64.84 22.76 0.16
C GLY A 19 65.18 21.85 -1.03
N PRO A 20 65.85 22.41 -2.06
CA PRO A 20 66.04 21.75 -3.35
C PRO A 20 67.31 20.88 -3.38
N GLY A 21 67.18 19.66 -3.91
CA GLY A 21 68.27 18.72 -4.11
C GLY A 21 68.66 18.56 -5.59
N ALA A 22 69.95 18.78 -5.85
CA ALA A 22 70.85 18.18 -6.84
C ALA A 22 70.46 18.04 -8.33
N VAL A 23 71.27 18.74 -9.15
CA VAL A 23 71.46 18.61 -10.60
C VAL A 23 72.26 17.35 -10.95
N PRO A 24 71.94 16.66 -12.06
CA PRO A 24 72.92 15.94 -12.86
C PRO A 24 73.08 16.51 -14.29
N ALA A 25 74.30 16.34 -14.79
CA ALA A 25 74.92 16.90 -15.99
C ALA A 25 74.25 16.55 -17.35
N PRO A 26 74.56 17.29 -18.44
CA PRO A 26 73.84 17.21 -19.70
C PRO A 26 74.33 16.04 -20.57
N ARG A 27 73.39 15.36 -21.24
CA ARG A 27 73.66 14.48 -22.38
C ARG A 27 73.35 15.21 -23.68
N GLU A 28 74.27 15.12 -24.63
CA GLU A 28 74.19 15.65 -25.99
C GLU A 28 72.95 15.14 -26.77
N PRO A 29 72.44 15.95 -27.73
CA PRO A 29 71.22 15.66 -28.46
C PRO A 29 71.49 14.73 -29.65
N ALA A 30 70.69 13.66 -29.76
CA ALA A 30 70.60 12.86 -30.98
C ALA A 30 69.67 13.55 -31.99
N ALA A 31 70.26 13.86 -33.15
CA ALA A 31 69.71 14.07 -34.49
C ALA A 31 68.21 14.46 -34.63
N GLN A 32 68.04 15.69 -35.14
CA GLN A 32 66.82 16.25 -35.70
C GLN A 32 66.22 15.35 -36.80
N GLY A 33 64.97 14.93 -36.61
CA GLY A 33 64.04 14.57 -37.68
C GLY A 33 63.33 15.83 -38.19
N PRO A 34 62.87 15.85 -39.45
CA PRO A 34 62.44 17.06 -40.15
C PRO A 34 61.20 17.70 -39.51
N ASP A 35 61.26 19.03 -39.38
CA ASP A 35 60.22 19.92 -38.87
C ASP A 35 58.82 19.55 -39.34
N ALA A 36 58.05 18.92 -38.44
CA ALA A 36 56.60 19.01 -38.50
C ALA A 36 56.25 20.46 -38.14
N ALA A 37 55.83 21.22 -39.15
CA ALA A 37 55.41 22.61 -39.03
C ALA A 37 54.64 22.82 -37.72
N ALA A 38 55.21 23.64 -36.82
CA ALA A 38 54.54 24.10 -35.62
C ALA A 38 53.29 24.86 -36.05
N GLY A 39 52.17 24.13 -36.16
CA GLY A 39 50.86 24.72 -36.36
C GLY A 39 50.65 25.71 -35.23
N THR A 40 50.56 26.99 -35.59
CA THR A 40 50.23 28.07 -34.67
C THR A 40 48.98 27.67 -33.91
N ALA A 41 49.12 27.23 -32.65
CA ALA A 41 48.00 26.88 -31.81
C ALA A 41 47.10 28.13 -31.72
N THR A 42 45.96 28.09 -32.40
CA THR A 42 44.99 29.17 -32.42
C THR A 42 44.64 29.48 -30.97
N ALA A 43 44.77 30.74 -30.56
CA ALA A 43 44.46 31.15 -29.20
C ALA A 43 43.04 30.69 -28.84
N PRO A 44 42.82 30.10 -27.65
CA PRO A 44 41.53 29.56 -27.25
C PRO A 44 40.47 30.66 -27.33
N GLN A 45 39.41 30.39 -28.09
CA GLN A 45 38.34 31.35 -28.29
C GLN A 45 37.44 31.42 -27.04
N PRO A 46 36.96 32.61 -26.64
CA PRO A 46 35.93 32.73 -25.62
C PRO A 46 34.66 31.97 -26.02
N LEU A 47 33.97 31.39 -25.04
CA LEU A 47 32.69 30.75 -25.23
C LEU A 47 31.64 31.79 -25.63
N THR A 48 30.91 31.53 -26.70
CA THR A 48 29.62 32.19 -26.95
C THR A 48 28.60 31.69 -25.95
N GLU A 49 27.52 32.44 -25.73
CA GLU A 49 26.44 32.00 -24.83
C GLU A 49 25.87 30.63 -25.22
N GLY A 50 25.65 30.38 -26.50
CA GLY A 50 25.19 29.07 -26.99
C GLY A 50 26.20 27.94 -26.78
N ALA A 51 27.50 28.23 -26.92
CA ALA A 51 28.55 27.25 -26.62
C ALA A 51 28.64 26.95 -25.11
N ALA A 52 28.58 27.99 -24.27
CA ALA A 52 28.55 27.83 -22.81
C ALA A 52 27.32 27.01 -22.37
N LEU A 53 26.14 27.31 -22.90
CA LEU A 53 24.93 26.53 -22.64
C LEU A 53 25.10 25.07 -23.06
N SER A 54 25.61 24.81 -24.26
CA SER A 54 25.87 23.45 -24.75
C SER A 54 26.83 22.70 -23.84
N SER A 55 27.89 23.35 -23.34
CA SER A 55 28.86 22.76 -22.41
C SER A 55 28.26 22.46 -21.03
N ILE A 56 27.36 23.32 -20.52
CA ILE A 56 26.60 23.07 -19.29
C ILE A 56 25.73 21.82 -19.46
N LEU A 57 24.92 21.77 -20.54
CA LEU A 57 23.98 20.67 -20.78
C LEU A 57 24.68 19.35 -21.15
N ALA A 58 25.89 19.41 -21.72
CA ALA A 58 26.71 18.23 -21.95
C ALA A 58 27.23 17.61 -20.64
N LYS A 59 27.50 18.42 -19.61
CA LYS A 59 27.89 17.93 -18.27
C LYS A 59 26.70 17.50 -17.43
N ASP A 60 25.59 18.22 -17.51
CA ASP A 60 24.35 17.86 -16.81
C ASP A 60 23.10 18.35 -17.55
N GLN A 61 22.40 17.42 -18.19
CA GLN A 61 21.17 17.71 -18.91
C GLN A 61 20.02 18.17 -18.00
N ALA A 62 20.06 17.82 -16.71
CA ALA A 62 19.03 18.21 -15.74
C ALA A 62 19.03 19.71 -15.43
N LEU A 63 19.98 20.48 -15.96
CA LEU A 63 20.04 21.95 -15.83
C LEU A 63 19.36 22.68 -17.00
N GLY A 64 18.75 21.97 -17.94
CA GLY A 64 18.13 22.53 -19.17
C GLY A 64 17.27 23.77 -18.97
N ASP A 65 16.47 23.78 -17.91
CA ASP A 65 15.51 24.84 -17.58
C ASP A 65 16.10 26.01 -16.78
N ILE A 66 17.31 25.86 -16.21
CA ILE A 66 17.95 26.88 -15.36
C ILE A 66 19.36 27.31 -15.80
N ALA A 67 19.93 26.70 -16.84
CA ALA A 67 21.32 26.92 -17.24
C ALA A 67 21.58 28.28 -17.92
N GLN A 68 20.56 28.91 -18.53
CA GLN A 68 20.74 30.11 -19.36
C GLN A 68 21.49 31.24 -18.64
N PRO A 69 21.14 31.65 -17.40
CA PRO A 69 21.81 32.77 -16.73
C PRO A 69 23.29 32.50 -16.45
N LEU A 70 23.67 31.25 -16.16
CA LEU A 70 25.08 30.87 -16.01
C LEU A 70 25.82 30.95 -17.35
N ALA A 71 25.20 30.47 -18.44
CA ALA A 71 25.77 30.56 -19.78
C ALA A 71 26.05 32.02 -20.18
N THR A 72 25.11 32.93 -19.95
CA THR A 72 25.29 34.37 -20.18
C THR A 72 26.44 34.94 -19.34
N LYS A 73 26.53 34.56 -18.06
CA LYS A 73 27.60 35.00 -17.15
C LYS A 73 28.98 34.55 -17.61
N LEU A 74 29.11 33.30 -18.05
CA LEU A 74 30.37 32.74 -18.56
C LEU A 74 30.80 33.40 -19.87
N ALA A 75 29.87 33.61 -20.80
CA ALA A 75 30.13 34.29 -22.07
C ALA A 75 30.54 35.76 -21.84
N THR A 76 29.85 36.47 -20.95
CA THR A 76 30.16 37.87 -20.62
C THR A 76 31.52 38.00 -19.93
N ALA A 77 31.94 36.99 -19.14
CA ALA A 77 33.25 36.93 -18.51
C ALA A 77 34.37 36.44 -19.46
N SER A 78 34.09 36.27 -20.76
CA SER A 78 35.03 35.80 -21.79
C SER A 78 35.73 34.48 -21.42
N LYS A 79 35.02 33.58 -20.72
CA LYS A 79 35.57 32.28 -20.33
C LYS A 79 35.77 31.39 -21.54
N THR A 80 36.89 30.70 -21.63
CA THR A 80 37.19 29.70 -22.66
C THR A 80 36.63 28.33 -22.26
N GLN A 81 36.59 27.36 -23.18
CA GLN A 81 36.21 25.98 -22.86
C GLN A 81 37.11 25.38 -21.78
N ALA A 82 38.42 25.67 -21.80
CA ALA A 82 39.36 25.20 -20.78
C ALA A 82 39.07 25.80 -19.40
N ASP A 83 38.67 27.08 -19.33
CA ASP A 83 38.25 27.69 -18.07
C ASP A 83 36.97 27.03 -17.53
N PHE A 84 36.00 26.74 -18.40
CA PHE A 84 34.77 26.04 -18.03
C PHE A 84 35.08 24.64 -17.49
N ASP A 85 35.89 23.86 -18.19
CA ASP A 85 36.26 22.51 -17.78
C ASP A 85 37.06 22.50 -16.46
N GLY A 86 37.88 23.52 -16.22
CA GLY A 86 38.62 23.69 -14.97
C GLY A 86 37.75 24.13 -13.79
N LEU A 87 36.86 25.11 -13.98
CA LEU A 87 35.93 25.61 -12.96
C LEU A 87 34.91 24.54 -12.56
N TYR A 88 34.43 23.79 -13.54
CA TYR A 88 33.35 22.80 -13.40
C TYR A 88 33.86 21.38 -13.62
N ALA A 89 35.05 21.10 -13.11
CA ALA A 89 35.55 19.74 -12.96
C ALA A 89 34.66 18.93 -12.00
N ASP A 90 34.15 19.59 -10.95
CA ASP A 90 33.11 19.07 -10.07
C ASP A 90 31.72 19.50 -10.55
N VAL A 91 30.87 18.51 -10.87
CA VAL A 91 29.48 18.72 -11.31
C VAL A 91 28.63 19.35 -10.19
N GLY A 92 28.97 19.13 -8.92
CA GLY A 92 28.30 19.77 -7.79
C GLY A 92 28.46 21.30 -7.82
N VAL A 93 29.67 21.78 -8.13
CA VAL A 93 29.95 23.23 -8.30
C VAL A 93 29.17 23.79 -9.50
N LEU A 94 29.10 23.05 -10.61
CA LEU A 94 28.31 23.45 -11.78
C LEU A 94 26.82 23.61 -11.43
N ARG A 95 26.24 22.62 -10.74
CA ARG A 95 24.84 22.64 -10.31
C ARG A 95 24.56 23.82 -9.39
N HIS A 96 25.39 24.03 -8.37
CA HIS A 96 25.27 25.16 -7.45
C HIS A 96 25.32 26.50 -8.19
N ASP A 97 26.32 26.71 -9.04
CA ASP A 97 26.49 27.98 -9.77
C ASP A 97 25.35 28.24 -10.75
N ALA A 98 24.81 27.19 -11.38
CA ALA A 98 23.64 27.30 -12.25
C ALA A 98 22.40 27.71 -11.46
N ILE A 99 22.15 27.06 -10.30
CA ILE A 99 21.05 27.42 -9.39
C ILE A 99 21.22 28.86 -8.89
N ALA A 100 22.41 29.24 -8.41
CA ALA A 100 22.68 30.57 -7.87
C ALA A 100 22.49 31.66 -8.93
N ALA A 101 23.04 31.47 -10.14
CA ALA A 101 22.88 32.41 -11.24
C ALA A 101 21.41 32.54 -11.68
N PHE A 102 20.66 31.45 -11.69
CA PHE A 102 19.23 31.47 -12.00
C PHE A 102 18.42 32.24 -10.94
N LEU A 103 18.71 32.01 -9.66
CA LEU A 103 18.08 32.71 -8.54
C LEU A 103 18.55 34.18 -8.40
N ASP A 104 19.64 34.61 -9.02
CA ASP A 104 20.10 36.01 -9.03
C ASP A 104 19.26 36.90 -9.97
N VAL A 105 18.76 36.33 -11.07
CA VAL A 105 18.02 37.09 -12.10
C VAL A 105 16.50 36.91 -12.01
N GLY A 106 16.03 35.86 -11.33
CA GLY A 106 14.62 35.54 -11.19
C GLY A 106 13.93 36.23 -10.01
N GLN A 107 12.61 36.42 -10.11
CA GLN A 107 11.80 36.79 -8.95
C GLN A 107 11.77 35.63 -7.93
N PRO A 108 11.89 35.87 -6.61
CA PRO A 108 12.10 34.80 -5.62
C PRO A 108 11.11 33.64 -5.72
N ARG A 109 9.81 33.92 -5.84
CA ARG A 109 8.75 32.91 -5.93
C ARG A 109 8.87 32.01 -7.17
N PRO A 110 8.71 32.52 -8.41
CA PRO A 110 8.78 31.64 -9.60
C PRO A 110 10.16 31.02 -9.79
N ALA A 111 11.24 31.69 -9.36
CA ALA A 111 12.60 31.16 -9.50
C ALA A 111 12.82 29.93 -8.60
N THR A 112 12.45 30.01 -7.32
CA THR A 112 12.56 28.87 -6.39
C THR A 112 11.64 27.72 -6.78
N GLN A 113 10.44 28.01 -7.30
CA GLN A 113 9.52 26.99 -7.83
C GLN A 113 10.09 26.24 -9.03
N THR A 114 10.76 26.96 -9.95
CA THR A 114 11.43 26.33 -11.11
C THR A 114 12.61 25.47 -10.65
N VAL A 115 13.45 26.00 -9.75
CA VAL A 115 14.56 25.23 -9.17
C VAL A 115 14.04 23.97 -8.47
N GLY A 116 12.94 24.07 -7.72
CA GLY A 116 12.36 22.98 -6.96
C GLY A 116 11.42 22.04 -7.70
N ALA A 117 11.10 22.30 -8.97
CA ALA A 117 10.21 21.46 -9.77
C ALA A 117 10.58 19.95 -9.81
N PRO A 118 11.87 19.55 -9.76
CA PRO A 118 12.24 18.13 -9.68
C PRO A 118 11.96 17.44 -8.34
N ASP A 119 11.70 18.16 -7.24
CA ASP A 119 11.33 17.57 -5.95
C ASP A 119 9.79 17.54 -5.83
N PRO A 120 9.13 16.38 -5.98
CA PRO A 120 7.66 16.30 -5.96
C PRO A 120 7.07 16.76 -4.62
N ILE A 121 7.80 16.60 -3.52
CA ILE A 121 7.37 17.12 -2.22
C ILE A 121 7.37 18.65 -2.27
N ALA A 122 8.44 19.26 -2.77
CA ALA A 122 8.54 20.71 -2.86
C ALA A 122 7.43 21.30 -3.74
N VAL A 123 7.12 20.65 -4.87
CA VAL A 123 6.00 21.06 -5.75
C VAL A 123 4.68 21.11 -4.98
N GLN A 124 4.35 20.06 -4.22
CA GLN A 124 3.16 20.05 -3.37
C GLN A 124 3.21 21.18 -2.34
N LYS A 125 4.35 21.39 -1.68
CA LYS A 125 4.50 22.42 -0.64
C LYS A 125 4.44 23.84 -1.19
N PHE A 126 4.91 24.09 -2.40
CA PHE A 126 4.72 25.37 -3.08
C PHE A 126 3.24 25.63 -3.32
N ALA A 127 2.50 24.63 -3.81
CA ALA A 127 1.05 24.75 -4.00
C ALA A 127 0.32 25.01 -2.68
N ASP A 128 0.70 24.32 -1.59
CA ASP A 128 0.15 24.54 -0.26
C ASP A 128 0.40 25.97 0.24
N ILE A 129 1.64 26.47 0.14
CA ILE A 129 2.04 27.81 0.60
C ILE A 129 1.37 28.90 -0.25
N ASP A 130 1.35 28.74 -1.57
CA ASP A 130 0.71 29.71 -2.46
C ASP A 130 -0.81 29.72 -2.28
N GLY A 131 -1.41 28.55 -2.05
CA GLY A 131 -2.83 28.40 -1.76
C GLY A 131 -3.24 28.91 -0.37
N GLU A 132 -2.32 29.00 0.60
CA GLU A 132 -2.64 29.34 1.99
C GLU A 132 -3.39 30.68 2.13
N ALA A 133 -4.65 30.63 2.55
CA ALA A 133 -5.53 31.80 2.62
C ALA A 133 -5.64 32.39 4.03
N HIS A 134 -5.15 31.69 5.05
CA HIS A 134 -5.45 32.00 6.44
C HIS A 134 -4.25 32.55 7.22
N LEU A 135 -3.34 33.26 6.55
CA LEU A 135 -2.21 33.92 7.21
C LEU A 135 -2.65 35.22 7.90
N SER A 136 -2.21 35.40 9.15
CA SER A 136 -2.33 36.68 9.84
C SER A 136 -1.51 37.79 9.19
N ASP A 137 -0.44 37.42 8.46
CA ASP A 137 0.41 38.32 7.70
C ASP A 137 0.65 37.76 6.29
N PRO A 138 0.03 38.32 5.25
CA PRO A 138 0.25 37.91 3.86
C PRO A 138 1.71 38.04 3.39
N GLY A 139 2.50 38.95 3.99
CA GLY A 139 3.92 39.16 3.65
C GLY A 139 4.85 38.01 4.05
N LEU A 140 4.34 37.05 4.83
CA LEU A 140 5.09 35.85 5.18
C LEU A 140 5.44 35.00 3.97
N LYS A 141 4.59 34.93 2.94
CA LYS A 141 4.90 34.17 1.72
C LYS A 141 6.14 34.73 1.03
N ASP A 142 6.21 36.05 0.88
CA ASP A 142 7.34 36.70 0.22
C ASP A 142 8.62 36.58 1.06
N SER A 143 8.50 36.69 2.39
CA SER A 143 9.61 36.45 3.32
C SER A 143 10.13 35.02 3.23
N PHE A 144 9.24 34.03 3.12
CA PHE A 144 9.60 32.63 2.94
C PHE A 144 10.37 32.42 1.64
N TYR A 145 9.87 32.92 0.52
CA TYR A 145 10.54 32.78 -0.77
C TYR A 145 11.90 33.49 -0.79
N LEU A 146 12.04 34.62 -0.12
CA LEU A 146 13.33 35.29 0.03
C LEU A 146 14.33 34.45 0.86
N ASN A 147 13.88 33.88 1.98
CA ASN A 147 14.69 32.97 2.78
C ASN A 147 15.06 31.71 1.98
N LEU A 148 14.14 31.19 1.17
CA LEU A 148 14.38 30.02 0.34
C LEU A 148 15.43 30.29 -0.74
N VAL A 149 15.43 31.48 -1.34
CA VAL A 149 16.52 31.92 -2.23
C VAL A 149 17.87 31.89 -1.48
N THR A 150 17.92 32.39 -0.24
CA THR A 150 19.15 32.34 0.58
C THR A 150 19.60 30.91 0.87
N GLU A 151 18.68 30.01 1.22
CA GLU A 151 18.99 28.60 1.50
C GLU A 151 19.46 27.86 0.24
N MET A 152 18.79 28.05 -0.89
CA MET A 152 19.16 27.41 -2.17
C MET A 152 20.46 27.96 -2.77
N LYS A 153 20.91 29.16 -2.37
CA LYS A 153 22.22 29.72 -2.76
C LYS A 153 23.37 29.26 -1.87
N LYS A 154 23.13 28.41 -0.88
CA LYS A 154 24.22 27.83 -0.09
C LYS A 154 25.01 26.85 -0.95
N PRO A 155 26.35 26.80 -0.85
CA PRO A 155 27.18 25.82 -1.57
C PRO A 155 26.78 24.35 -1.36
N SER A 156 26.13 24.04 -0.25
CA SER A 156 25.61 22.70 0.05
C SER A 156 24.37 22.31 -0.75
N PHE A 157 23.68 23.26 -1.40
CA PHE A 157 22.48 22.99 -2.19
C PHE A 157 22.84 22.79 -3.66
N THR A 158 23.07 21.53 -4.03
CA THR A 158 23.43 21.12 -5.40
C THR A 158 22.38 20.22 -6.03
N ASP A 159 21.49 19.62 -5.24
CA ASP A 159 20.48 18.66 -5.70
C ASP A 159 19.07 19.24 -5.64
N ARG A 160 18.51 19.53 -6.81
CA ARG A 160 17.17 20.08 -6.98
C ARG A 160 16.06 19.14 -6.52
N THR A 161 16.32 17.83 -6.50
CA THR A 161 15.38 16.82 -5.99
C THR A 161 15.25 16.83 -4.47
N ARG A 162 16.05 17.67 -3.79
CA ARG A 162 16.07 17.83 -2.32
C ARG A 162 15.63 19.23 -1.87
N THR A 163 14.87 19.93 -2.71
CA THR A 163 14.37 21.27 -2.43
C THR A 163 13.59 21.37 -1.12
N TYR A 164 12.82 20.34 -0.76
CA TYR A 164 12.06 20.33 0.49
C TYR A 164 12.94 20.53 1.74
N ASN A 165 14.19 20.06 1.72
CA ASN A 165 15.11 20.27 2.84
C ASN A 165 15.51 21.76 2.97
N ALA A 166 15.69 22.45 1.84
CA ALA A 166 15.89 23.90 1.84
C ALA A 166 14.64 24.65 2.31
N MET A 167 13.43 24.17 1.95
CA MET A 167 12.17 24.76 2.45
C MET A 167 12.05 24.67 3.97
N LYS A 168 12.39 23.51 4.58
CA LYS A 168 12.44 23.35 6.04
C LYS A 168 13.39 24.34 6.70
N ALA A 169 14.56 24.56 6.12
CA ALA A 169 15.55 25.50 6.63
C ALA A 169 15.13 26.97 6.45
N ALA A 170 14.41 27.29 5.37
CA ALA A 170 13.94 28.63 5.03
C ALA A 170 12.77 29.10 5.92
N ALA A 171 12.10 28.17 6.62
CA ALA A 171 10.97 28.43 7.49
C ALA A 171 11.28 28.17 8.97
N PRO A 172 12.18 28.94 9.62
CA PRO A 172 12.47 28.76 11.03
C PRO A 172 11.20 28.93 11.87
N PRO A 173 10.92 28.02 12.85
CA PRO A 173 9.66 28.02 13.59
C PRO A 173 9.29 29.34 14.24
N ALA A 174 10.29 30.10 14.72
CA ALA A 174 10.05 31.39 15.37
C ALA A 174 9.38 32.44 14.45
N GLN A 175 9.62 32.36 13.14
CA GLN A 175 9.10 33.31 12.16
C GLN A 175 7.82 32.83 11.48
N PHE A 176 7.71 31.53 11.21
CA PHE A 176 6.66 31.02 10.33
C PHE A 176 5.62 30.13 11.03
N SER A 177 5.92 29.60 12.22
CA SER A 177 4.94 28.81 12.95
C SER A 177 3.92 29.70 13.66
N PHE A 178 2.71 29.17 13.84
CA PHE A 178 1.64 29.81 14.59
C PHE A 178 1.22 31.18 14.02
N LYS A 179 1.19 31.29 12.69
CA LYS A 179 0.86 32.51 11.95
C LYS A 179 -0.50 32.48 11.27
N GLY A 180 -1.34 31.49 11.60
CA GLY A 180 -2.69 31.46 11.08
C GLY A 180 -3.62 32.45 11.77
N ASN A 181 -4.79 32.63 11.16
CA ASN A 181 -5.88 33.42 11.72
C ASN A 181 -6.28 32.87 13.10
N PRO A 182 -6.55 33.74 14.08
CA PRO A 182 -7.13 33.33 15.35
C PRO A 182 -8.46 32.60 15.16
N ILE A 183 -8.70 31.58 15.98
CA ILE A 183 -9.99 30.87 16.05
C ILE A 183 -10.82 31.50 17.16
N THR A 184 -12.09 31.83 16.88
CA THR A 184 -12.95 32.47 17.88
C THR A 184 -13.33 31.49 19.00
N PRO A 185 -13.41 31.94 20.27
CA PRO A 185 -13.68 31.09 21.42
C PRO A 185 -14.93 30.20 21.32
N ASP A 186 -16.00 30.71 20.70
CA ASP A 186 -17.29 30.02 20.51
C ASP A 186 -17.20 28.81 19.57
N ARG A 187 -16.14 28.74 18.77
CA ARG A 187 -15.92 27.65 17.82
C ARG A 187 -15.20 26.48 18.44
N ILE A 188 -14.64 26.65 19.64
CA ILE A 188 -13.67 25.75 20.26
C ILE A 188 -14.37 24.83 21.26
N THR A 189 -14.27 23.51 21.04
CA THR A 189 -14.86 22.53 21.97
C THR A 189 -14.17 22.58 23.33
N PRO A 190 -14.88 22.33 24.45
CA PRO A 190 -14.27 22.27 25.78
C PRO A 190 -13.27 21.10 25.91
N TYR A 191 -13.31 20.14 24.99
CA TYR A 191 -12.40 19.00 24.96
C TYR A 191 -11.42 19.11 23.79
N SER A 192 -10.20 18.61 23.96
CA SER A 192 -9.23 18.42 22.89
C SER A 192 -8.38 17.18 23.15
N SER A 193 -7.63 16.73 22.15
CA SER A 193 -6.65 15.68 22.32
C SER A 193 -5.34 16.00 21.61
N ARG A 194 -4.25 15.40 22.08
CA ARG A 194 -2.91 15.61 21.54
C ARG A 194 -2.04 14.37 21.74
N ASN A 195 -1.24 14.06 20.73
CA ASN A 195 -0.16 13.08 20.86
C ASN A 195 1.11 13.78 21.37
N GLN A 196 1.75 13.20 22.38
CA GLN A 196 2.98 13.70 22.96
C GLN A 196 4.04 12.60 23.00
N SER A 197 5.26 12.88 22.51
CA SER A 197 6.30 11.86 22.48
C SER A 197 6.67 11.37 23.88
N VAL A 198 6.95 10.07 24.01
CA VAL A 198 7.39 9.49 25.29
C VAL A 198 8.68 10.14 25.78
N ASP A 199 9.58 10.57 24.90
CA ASP A 199 10.77 11.36 25.27
C ASP A 199 10.41 12.64 26.05
N LYS A 200 9.41 13.38 25.58
CA LYS A 200 9.01 14.64 26.22
C LYS A 200 8.29 14.40 27.54
N VAL A 201 7.52 13.33 27.62
CA VAL A 201 6.86 12.89 28.86
C VAL A 201 7.92 12.42 29.87
N TYR A 202 8.95 11.70 29.41
CA TYR A 202 10.09 11.28 30.22
C TYR A 202 10.86 12.47 30.80
N ASP A 203 11.11 13.53 30.03
CA ASP A 203 11.90 14.68 30.51
C ASP A 203 11.24 15.42 31.70
N ILE A 204 9.95 15.20 31.98
CA ILE A 204 9.20 15.80 33.10
C ILE A 204 8.64 14.77 34.10
N ASN A 205 9.17 13.55 34.07
CA ASN A 205 8.70 12.49 34.96
C ASN A 205 9.02 12.80 36.44
N THR A 206 8.20 12.27 37.34
CA THR A 206 8.37 12.39 38.80
C THR A 206 8.79 11.08 39.47
N ILE A 207 9.02 10.02 38.68
CA ILE A 207 9.22 8.64 39.15
C ILE A 207 10.65 8.13 38.92
N ALA A 208 11.65 9.02 38.97
CA ALA A 208 13.05 8.65 38.77
C ALA A 208 13.52 7.45 39.63
N PRO A 209 13.11 7.30 40.92
CA PRO A 209 13.47 6.11 41.71
C PRO A 209 12.84 4.80 41.19
N GLU A 210 11.63 4.84 40.66
CA GLU A 210 10.97 3.65 40.09
C GLU A 210 11.65 3.22 38.79
N ILE A 211 12.08 4.18 37.97
CA ILE A 211 12.87 3.93 36.77
C ILE A 211 14.20 3.26 37.14
N ASP A 212 14.88 3.73 38.20
CA ASP A 212 16.11 3.12 38.69
C ASP A 212 15.89 1.69 39.20
N ALA A 213 14.78 1.44 39.90
CA ALA A 213 14.41 0.12 40.38
C ALA A 213 14.12 -0.84 39.21
N ALA A 214 13.39 -0.39 38.19
CA ALA A 214 13.09 -1.16 36.99
C ALA A 214 14.35 -1.56 36.19
N ILE A 215 15.47 -0.84 36.36
CA ILE A 215 16.78 -1.20 35.81
C ILE A 215 17.54 -2.12 36.76
N GLU A 216 17.58 -1.78 38.06
CA GLU A 216 18.39 -2.48 39.05
C GLU A 216 17.91 -3.90 39.33
N THR A 217 16.61 -4.09 39.55
CA THR A 217 16.04 -5.40 39.93
C THR A 217 16.40 -6.52 38.94
N PRO A 218 16.14 -6.39 37.63
CA PRO A 218 16.50 -7.43 36.66
C PRO A 218 18.03 -7.61 36.50
N LEU A 219 18.82 -6.52 36.51
CA LEU A 219 20.28 -6.62 36.38
C LEU A 219 20.92 -7.27 37.61
N ALA A 220 20.43 -6.96 38.81
CA ALA A 220 20.86 -7.60 40.05
C ALA A 220 20.48 -9.09 40.06
N ALA A 221 19.27 -9.45 39.60
CA ALA A 221 18.85 -10.84 39.44
C ALA A 221 19.75 -11.60 38.44
N ALA A 222 20.20 -10.92 37.38
CA ALA A 222 21.20 -11.43 36.43
C ALA A 222 22.64 -11.39 36.95
N ARG A 223 22.87 -10.98 38.21
CA ARG A 223 24.19 -10.85 38.86
C ARG A 223 25.14 -9.89 38.13
N ALA A 224 24.61 -8.83 37.51
CA ALA A 224 25.42 -7.77 36.96
C ALA A 224 26.24 -7.08 38.07
N ARG A 225 27.45 -6.62 37.73
CA ARG A 225 28.31 -5.93 38.69
C ARG A 225 27.69 -4.57 39.08
N PRO A 226 27.89 -4.08 40.33
CA PRO A 226 27.32 -2.80 40.78
C PRO A 226 27.70 -1.59 39.92
N ASP A 227 28.93 -1.56 39.38
CA ASP A 227 29.41 -0.52 38.45
C ASP A 227 28.60 -0.50 37.14
N THR A 228 28.20 -1.68 36.66
CA THR A 228 27.40 -1.87 35.45
C THR A 228 25.97 -1.42 35.68
N ILE A 229 25.39 -1.73 36.84
CA ILE A 229 24.06 -1.23 37.24
C ILE A 229 24.08 0.31 37.33
N ALA A 230 25.10 0.88 37.98
CA ALA A 230 25.26 2.33 38.08
C ALA A 230 25.40 2.99 36.70
N ALA A 231 26.20 2.42 35.80
CA ALA A 231 26.35 2.90 34.43
C ALA A 231 25.03 2.85 33.65
N LYS A 232 24.25 1.75 33.77
CA LYS A 232 22.94 1.61 33.12
C LYS A 232 21.89 2.57 33.69
N LYS A 233 21.94 2.88 34.98
CA LYS A 233 21.10 3.94 35.60
C LYS A 233 21.48 5.34 35.12
N ALA A 234 22.74 5.58 34.74
CA ALA A 234 23.19 6.86 34.19
C ALA A 234 22.88 7.01 32.68
N ASP A 235 22.69 5.90 31.97
CA ASP A 235 22.41 5.89 30.54
C ASP A 235 20.95 6.30 30.21
N ARG A 236 20.79 7.42 29.50
CA ARG A 236 19.46 7.96 29.13
C ARG A 236 18.64 6.95 28.32
N ALA A 237 19.26 6.23 27.39
CA ALA A 237 18.53 5.29 26.52
C ALA A 237 17.94 4.12 27.35
N THR A 238 18.73 3.56 28.27
CA THR A 238 18.29 2.52 29.20
C THR A 238 17.18 3.03 30.13
N ARG A 239 17.31 4.24 30.68
CA ARG A 239 16.25 4.86 31.49
C ARG A 239 14.96 5.09 30.71
N LEU A 240 15.04 5.57 29.48
CA LEU A 240 13.88 5.76 28.61
C LEU A 240 13.20 4.42 28.30
N LYS A 241 13.97 3.35 28.07
CA LYS A 241 13.45 1.99 27.91
C LYS A 241 12.73 1.49 29.16
N ALA A 242 13.32 1.70 30.35
CA ALA A 242 12.66 1.39 31.62
C ALA A 242 11.35 2.17 31.80
N TYR A 243 11.36 3.47 31.46
CA TYR A 243 10.19 4.33 31.55
C TYR A 243 9.06 3.87 30.61
N ARG A 244 9.39 3.51 29.36
CA ARG A 244 8.45 2.90 28.39
C ARG A 244 7.76 1.67 28.97
N HIS A 245 8.51 0.79 29.63
CA HIS A 245 7.95 -0.40 30.29
C HIS A 245 6.97 -0.03 31.41
N ILE A 246 7.30 0.96 32.24
CA ILE A 246 6.44 1.41 33.34
C ILE A 246 5.12 1.98 32.80
N ILE A 247 5.17 2.93 31.86
CA ILE A 247 3.96 3.60 31.36
C ILE A 247 3.10 2.73 30.44
N ALA A 248 3.62 1.60 29.94
CA ALA A 248 2.83 0.62 29.20
C ALA A 248 1.81 -0.12 30.10
N SER A 249 2.03 -0.15 31.42
CA SER A 249 1.18 -0.85 32.40
C SER A 249 0.53 0.06 33.43
N ARG A 250 0.79 1.37 33.35
CA ARG A 250 0.36 2.37 34.35
C ARG A 250 -0.15 3.62 33.64
N ASP A 251 -1.14 4.29 34.24
CA ASP A 251 -1.60 5.60 33.77
C ASP A 251 -0.43 6.61 33.69
N PRO A 252 -0.07 7.11 32.49
CA PRO A 252 1.02 8.06 32.31
C PRO A 252 0.88 9.31 33.18
N LEU A 253 -0.35 9.79 33.45
CA LEU A 253 -0.58 11.00 34.24
C LEU A 253 -0.08 10.90 35.68
N THR A 254 0.03 9.69 36.21
CA THR A 254 0.54 9.45 37.57
C THR A 254 2.06 9.54 37.65
N THR A 255 2.74 9.68 36.51
CA THR A 255 4.21 9.71 36.40
C THR A 255 4.76 11.09 36.09
N LEU A 256 3.91 12.12 35.98
CA LEU A 256 4.25 13.43 35.43
C LEU A 256 4.17 14.56 36.45
N ASP A 257 5.03 15.56 36.30
CA ASP A 257 4.85 16.86 36.97
C ASP A 257 3.77 17.66 36.22
N LYS A 258 2.55 17.63 36.77
CA LYS A 258 1.38 18.27 36.14
C LYS A 258 1.45 19.80 36.09
N SER A 259 2.38 20.41 36.84
CA SER A 259 2.60 21.88 36.80
C SER A 259 3.33 22.33 35.53
N LYS A 260 3.95 21.40 34.80
CA LYS A 260 4.67 21.72 33.56
C LYS A 260 3.70 21.94 32.38
N PRO A 261 4.07 22.81 31.42
CA PRO A 261 3.34 22.90 30.16
C PRO A 261 3.52 21.63 29.33
N ILE A 262 2.50 21.25 28.55
CA ILE A 262 2.60 20.15 27.58
C ILE A 262 3.61 20.49 26.48
N SER A 263 3.64 21.76 26.07
CA SER A 263 4.60 22.31 25.12
C SER A 263 4.98 23.75 25.49
N PRO A 264 6.28 24.12 25.44
CA PRO A 264 6.71 25.50 25.67
C PRO A 264 6.35 26.44 24.49
N TYR A 265 6.02 25.89 23.32
CA TYR A 265 5.59 26.59 22.12
C TYR A 265 4.18 26.18 21.69
N ALA A 266 3.58 26.94 20.78
CA ALA A 266 2.28 26.61 20.22
C ALA A 266 2.35 25.28 19.47
N ALA A 267 1.39 24.40 19.70
CA ALA A 267 1.50 23.04 19.22
C ALA A 267 0.14 22.48 18.77
N TRP A 268 0.17 21.39 18.00
CA TRP A 268 -1.01 20.78 17.40
C TRP A 268 -1.94 20.10 18.41
N TYR A 269 -3.24 20.32 18.24
CA TYR A 269 -4.30 19.65 18.99
C TYR A 269 -5.47 19.32 18.06
N LYS A 270 -6.21 18.31 18.46
CA LYS A 270 -7.47 17.88 17.85
C LYS A 270 -8.63 18.30 18.74
N PRO A 271 -9.76 18.78 18.22
CA PRO A 271 -10.98 18.98 18.99
C PRO A 271 -11.47 17.64 19.50
N GLY A 272 -11.94 17.60 20.76
CA GLY A 272 -12.38 16.36 21.40
C GLY A 272 -13.71 15.84 20.84
N GLU A 273 -14.49 16.69 20.16
CA GLU A 273 -15.71 16.31 19.48
C GLU A 273 -15.85 17.15 18.20
N ILE A 274 -15.28 16.69 17.08
CA ILE A 274 -15.68 17.23 15.79
C ILE A 274 -16.93 16.46 15.39
N THR A 275 -18.05 17.18 15.24
CA THR A 275 -19.21 16.61 14.54
C THR A 275 -18.86 16.57 13.06
N VAL A 276 -18.06 15.59 12.66
CA VAL A 276 -17.90 15.27 11.24
C VAL A 276 -19.17 14.52 10.83
N PRO A 277 -19.88 14.93 9.77
CA PRO A 277 -21.01 14.18 9.27
C PRO A 277 -20.61 12.69 9.10
N PRO A 278 -21.35 11.75 9.70
CA PRO A 278 -21.07 10.33 9.55
C PRO A 278 -21.01 9.98 8.06
N GLY A 279 -19.90 9.38 7.62
CA GLY A 279 -19.71 8.96 6.22
C GLY A 279 -18.94 9.93 5.32
N SER A 280 -18.37 11.01 5.84
CA SER A 280 -17.40 11.78 5.06
C SER A 280 -16.12 10.93 4.81
N ASN A 281 -15.59 10.97 3.58
CA ASN A 281 -14.28 10.38 3.25
C ASN A 281 -13.17 10.89 4.20
N GLU A 282 -13.37 12.09 4.72
CA GLU A 282 -12.49 12.75 5.67
C GLU A 282 -12.43 12.06 7.05
N THR A 283 -13.47 11.36 7.50
CA THR A 283 -13.42 10.63 8.79
C THR A 283 -12.54 9.37 8.70
N GLN A 284 -12.66 8.62 7.60
CA GLN A 284 -11.83 7.43 7.36
C GLN A 284 -10.38 7.83 7.11
N PHE A 285 -10.19 8.92 6.37
CA PHE A 285 -8.87 9.49 6.12
C PHE A 285 -8.24 10.07 7.39
N ALA A 286 -8.95 10.86 8.20
CA ALA A 286 -8.47 11.34 9.50
C ALA A 286 -8.10 10.21 10.46
N SER A 287 -8.80 9.07 10.40
CA SER A 287 -8.46 7.87 11.17
C SER A 287 -7.18 7.20 10.65
N MET A 288 -7.00 7.13 9.33
CA MET A 288 -5.77 6.67 8.69
C MET A 288 -4.58 7.58 9.01
N MET A 289 -4.79 8.90 9.07
CA MET A 289 -3.76 9.87 9.43
C MET A 289 -3.52 9.97 10.94
N GLN A 290 -4.48 9.63 11.80
CA GLN A 290 -4.20 9.35 13.21
C GLN A 290 -3.27 8.14 13.38
N LEU A 291 -3.46 7.10 12.56
CA LEU A 291 -2.53 5.96 12.50
C LEU A 291 -1.19 6.39 11.89
N GLY A 292 -1.19 7.29 10.89
CA GLY A 292 0.01 7.93 10.34
C GLY A 292 0.72 8.87 11.31
N ALA A 293 0.01 9.54 12.23
CA ALA A 293 0.60 10.36 13.28
C ALA A 293 1.20 9.52 14.41
N LEU A 294 0.91 8.22 14.46
CA LEU A 294 1.67 7.24 15.24
C LEU A 294 2.91 6.76 14.46
N GLN A 295 3.27 7.43 13.36
CA GLN A 295 4.45 7.06 12.59
C GLN A 295 5.66 7.00 13.50
N PRO A 296 6.38 5.88 13.45
CA PRO A 296 7.55 5.71 14.28
C PRO A 296 8.66 6.72 14.04
N GLU A 297 8.64 7.39 12.89
CA GLU A 297 9.56 8.48 12.58
C GLU A 297 9.33 9.70 13.50
N TRP A 298 8.10 9.93 13.96
CA TRP A 298 7.76 11.08 14.80
C TRP A 298 7.83 10.74 16.28
N TYR A 299 7.50 9.48 16.60
CA TYR A 299 7.46 8.96 17.96
C TYR A 299 8.17 7.61 18.04
N PRO A 300 9.50 7.55 17.80
CA PRO A 300 10.21 6.28 17.78
C PRO A 300 10.07 5.55 19.10
N ASN A 301 10.14 6.26 20.23
CA ASN A 301 9.99 5.65 21.55
C ASN A 301 8.52 5.42 21.98
N GLY A 302 7.56 5.67 21.09
CA GLY A 302 6.13 5.69 21.38
C GLY A 302 5.60 7.08 21.70
N THR A 303 4.28 7.14 21.86
CA THR A 303 3.56 8.37 22.15
C THR A 303 2.60 8.19 23.32
N VAL A 304 2.18 9.30 23.91
CA VAL A 304 1.12 9.38 24.91
C VAL A 304 0.01 10.24 24.33
N VAL A 305 -1.17 9.65 24.18
CA VAL A 305 -2.40 10.35 23.76
C VAL A 305 -2.98 11.03 25.01
N LEU A 306 -2.98 12.35 25.01
CA LEU A 306 -3.51 13.20 26.08
C LEU A 306 -4.92 13.66 25.70
N ASN A 307 -5.93 13.34 26.50
CA ASN A 307 -7.26 13.94 26.39
C ASN A 307 -7.35 15.09 27.39
N ILE A 308 -7.71 16.26 26.90
CA ILE A 308 -7.61 17.53 27.61
C ILE A 308 -9.01 18.11 27.75
N GLN A 309 -9.33 18.57 28.96
CA GLN A 309 -10.50 19.40 29.22
C GLN A 309 -10.04 20.82 29.50
N ARG A 310 -10.45 21.76 28.66
CA ARG A 310 -10.14 23.17 28.80
C ARG A 310 -10.97 23.75 29.94
N THR A 311 -10.31 24.02 31.05
CA THR A 311 -10.92 24.64 32.24
C THR A 311 -10.79 26.16 32.25
N LEU A 312 -9.88 26.71 31.45
CA LEU A 312 -9.75 28.16 31.26
C LEU A 312 -10.83 28.66 30.29
N GLU A 313 -11.35 29.88 30.52
CA GLU A 313 -12.26 30.53 29.59
C GLU A 313 -11.63 30.60 28.20
N ALA A 314 -12.43 30.33 27.16
CA ALA A 314 -11.93 30.15 25.80
C ALA A 314 -11.25 31.41 25.21
N GLY A 315 -11.42 32.59 25.82
CA GLY A 315 -10.68 33.83 25.47
C GLY A 315 -9.29 33.97 26.11
N ALA A 316 -8.91 33.10 27.05
CA ALA A 316 -7.63 33.18 27.76
C ALA A 316 -6.45 32.54 27.00
N ARG A 317 -6.71 31.90 25.86
CA ARG A 317 -5.68 31.16 25.08
C ARG A 317 -5.59 31.69 23.67
N ASP A 318 -4.35 31.81 23.18
CA ASP A 318 -4.11 32.06 21.77
C ASP A 318 -4.27 30.73 21.02
N ILE A 319 -5.31 30.64 20.20
CA ILE A 319 -5.66 29.47 19.41
C ILE A 319 -5.75 29.91 17.95
N ARG A 320 -5.02 29.23 17.07
CA ARG A 320 -4.86 29.65 15.68
C ARG A 320 -5.09 28.49 14.73
N LYS A 321 -5.58 28.83 13.54
CA LYS A 321 -5.56 27.92 12.40
C LYS A 321 -4.10 27.55 12.10
N PRO A 322 -3.77 26.27 11.88
CA PRO A 322 -2.48 25.91 11.34
C PRO A 322 -2.37 26.37 9.88
N THR A 323 -1.14 26.62 9.42
CA THR A 323 -0.84 27.13 8.09
C THR A 323 0.05 26.17 7.30
N ALA A 324 0.16 26.38 5.99
CA ALA A 324 1.14 25.71 5.13
C ALA A 324 2.57 25.70 5.68
N PHE A 325 2.96 26.74 6.41
CA PHE A 325 4.28 26.79 7.04
C PHE A 325 4.42 25.87 8.24
N ASP A 326 3.37 25.77 9.06
CA ASP A 326 3.32 24.77 10.13
C ASP A 326 3.39 23.36 9.54
N GLY A 327 2.87 23.18 8.32
CA GLY A 327 2.92 21.96 7.54
C GLY A 327 4.28 21.55 6.95
N LEU A 328 5.29 22.43 6.98
CA LEU A 328 6.64 22.11 6.47
C LEU A 328 7.40 21.10 7.34
N MET A 329 6.85 20.73 8.51
CA MET A 329 7.44 19.68 9.35
C MET A 329 7.20 18.25 8.83
N SER A 330 6.29 18.06 7.87
CA SER A 330 5.90 16.73 7.39
C SER A 330 5.54 16.74 5.91
N VAL A 331 6.03 15.75 5.16
CA VAL A 331 5.66 15.55 3.75
C VAL A 331 4.23 15.10 3.54
N LEU A 332 3.64 14.48 4.57
CA LEU A 332 2.27 13.98 4.52
C LEU A 332 1.24 15.07 4.83
N TRP A 333 1.72 16.22 5.31
CA TRP A 333 0.86 17.36 5.56
C TRP A 333 0.48 18.02 4.23
N VAL A 334 -0.79 18.39 4.07
CA VAL A 334 -1.30 19.13 2.91
C VAL A 334 -2.23 20.23 3.42
N SER A 335 -2.15 21.42 2.82
CA SER A 335 -3.05 22.53 3.17
C SER A 335 -4.38 22.33 2.48
N ARG A 336 -5.49 22.43 3.21
CA ARG A 336 -6.81 22.51 2.60
C ARG A 336 -7.58 23.69 3.17
N ASN A 337 -7.80 24.71 2.34
CA ASN A 337 -8.63 25.87 2.68
C ASN A 337 -10.12 25.54 2.47
N VAL A 338 -10.66 24.59 3.24
CA VAL A 338 -12.05 24.16 3.09
C VAL A 338 -12.97 25.14 3.83
N GLY A 339 -13.38 26.20 3.12
CA GLY A 339 -14.29 27.22 3.63
C GLY A 339 -13.65 28.21 4.61
N GLU A 340 -14.33 29.33 4.83
CA GLU A 340 -13.85 30.39 5.75
C GLU A 340 -13.92 29.96 7.23
N ASN A 341 -14.79 29.00 7.55
CA ASN A 341 -15.34 28.86 8.90
C ASN A 341 -14.74 27.74 9.75
N ASP A 342 -14.11 26.72 9.20
CA ASP A 342 -13.64 25.59 9.99
C ASP A 342 -12.13 25.68 10.30
N TYR A 343 -11.76 25.08 11.44
CA TYR A 343 -10.40 24.71 11.83
C TYR A 343 -9.54 24.34 10.63
N GLY A 344 -8.24 24.65 10.66
CA GLY A 344 -7.40 24.34 9.49
C GLY A 344 -7.50 22.86 9.16
N VAL A 345 -7.93 22.56 7.94
CA VAL A 345 -7.95 21.20 7.44
C VAL A 345 -6.51 20.89 7.08
N THR A 346 -5.89 20.14 7.97
CA THR A 346 -4.55 19.64 7.81
C THR A 346 -4.68 18.15 7.64
N ASP A 347 -3.88 17.53 6.78
CA ASP A 347 -3.96 16.09 6.55
C ASP A 347 -3.47 15.25 7.77
N GLY A 348 -3.64 15.72 9.01
CA GLY A 348 -3.69 14.96 10.28
C GLY A 348 -5.14 14.74 10.80
N GLY A 349 -6.13 15.37 10.16
CA GLY A 349 -7.57 15.22 10.37
C GLY A 349 -8.32 16.54 10.17
N ILE A 350 -9.64 16.46 9.89
CA ILE A 350 -10.52 17.62 10.09
C ILE A 350 -10.28 18.16 11.50
N GLY A 351 -10.33 19.48 11.69
CA GLY A 351 -10.47 20.08 13.01
C GLY A 351 -9.20 20.52 13.70
N GLU A 352 -7.99 20.26 13.18
CA GLU A 352 -6.77 20.59 13.90
C GLU A 352 -6.56 22.10 14.10
N PHE A 353 -5.95 22.46 15.23
CA PHE A 353 -5.55 23.82 15.54
C PHE A 353 -4.25 23.84 16.33
N LEU A 354 -3.62 25.01 16.35
CA LEU A 354 -2.48 25.27 17.20
C LEU A 354 -2.94 26.00 18.46
N GLU A 355 -2.45 25.56 19.61
CA GLU A 355 -2.73 26.18 20.90
C GLU A 355 -1.45 26.29 21.72
N LYS A 356 -1.33 27.38 22.48
CA LYS A 356 -0.19 27.63 23.38
C LYS A 356 -0.67 27.67 24.83
N GLY A 357 0.19 27.22 25.75
CA GLY A 357 -0.02 27.39 27.19
C GLY A 357 -0.86 26.29 27.85
N VAL A 358 -1.13 25.19 27.16
CA VAL A 358 -1.81 24.02 27.74
C VAL A 358 -0.88 23.32 28.74
N THR A 359 -1.39 23.04 29.93
CA THR A 359 -0.65 22.37 31.01
C THR A 359 -1.13 20.93 31.24
N TYR A 360 -0.28 20.10 31.84
CA TYR A 360 -0.66 18.73 32.18
C TYR A 360 -1.76 18.63 33.26
N ASN A 361 -1.98 19.70 34.03
CA ASN A 361 -3.11 19.82 34.97
C ASN A 361 -4.48 19.76 34.28
N GLU A 362 -4.55 20.01 32.98
CA GLU A 362 -5.79 20.02 32.20
C GLU A 362 -6.06 18.69 31.50
N VAL A 363 -5.11 17.75 31.57
CA VAL A 363 -5.25 16.44 30.97
C VAL A 363 -6.13 15.58 31.88
N VAL A 364 -7.30 15.18 31.37
CA VAL A 364 -8.28 14.36 32.09
C VAL A 364 -7.96 12.87 32.01
N SER A 365 -7.29 12.44 30.95
CA SER A 365 -6.80 11.06 30.81
C SER A 365 -5.61 11.02 29.86
N ALA A 366 -4.68 10.10 30.09
CA ALA A 366 -3.60 9.80 29.15
C ALA A 366 -3.55 8.32 28.81
N GLN A 367 -3.18 8.00 27.57
CA GLN A 367 -2.98 6.62 27.12
C GLN A 367 -1.62 6.50 26.43
N ALA A 368 -0.76 5.63 26.94
CA ALA A 368 0.49 5.30 26.28
C ALA A 368 0.25 4.35 25.08
N VAL A 369 0.91 4.63 23.97
CA VAL A 369 1.01 3.76 22.79
C VAL A 369 2.50 3.52 22.56
N ILE A 370 2.97 2.37 23.06
CA ILE A 370 4.40 2.05 23.10
C ILE A 370 4.69 0.94 22.08
N PRO A 371 5.61 1.15 21.12
CA PRO A 371 6.02 0.10 20.20
C PRO A 371 6.76 -1.00 20.95
N SER A 372 6.65 -2.25 20.48
CA SER A 372 7.53 -3.34 20.92
C SER A 372 9.00 -3.04 20.61
N ASP A 373 9.92 -3.73 21.29
CA ASP A 373 11.35 -3.50 21.08
C ASP A 373 11.83 -3.93 19.70
N ASP A 374 11.27 -5.03 19.16
CA ASP A 374 11.58 -5.51 17.81
C ASP A 374 11.12 -4.51 16.75
N PHE A 375 9.87 -4.04 16.89
CA PHE A 375 9.33 -3.03 16.00
C PHE A 375 10.17 -1.74 16.04
N LEU A 376 10.51 -1.27 17.24
CA LEU A 376 11.37 -0.09 17.41
C LEU A 376 12.75 -0.27 16.75
N ALA A 377 13.36 -1.45 16.89
CA ALA A 377 14.64 -1.74 16.25
C ALA A 377 14.54 -1.65 14.72
N ASP A 378 13.47 -2.18 14.13
CA ASP A 378 13.23 -2.08 12.68
C ASP A 378 13.04 -0.64 12.22
N ILE A 379 12.26 0.15 12.97
CA ILE A 379 12.07 1.57 12.69
C ILE A 379 13.41 2.32 12.66
N GLN A 380 14.22 2.14 13.72
CA GLN A 380 15.50 2.83 13.85
C GLN A 380 16.50 2.38 12.78
N ARG A 381 16.49 1.09 12.43
CA ARG A 381 17.27 0.55 11.33
C ARG A 381 16.89 1.23 10.02
N VAL A 382 15.60 1.32 9.69
CA VAL A 382 15.15 1.97 8.44
C VAL A 382 15.50 3.45 8.42
N ALA A 383 15.19 4.17 9.50
CA ALA A 383 15.50 5.59 9.60
C ALA A 383 17.01 5.87 9.47
N SER A 384 17.86 5.04 10.11
CA SER A 384 19.32 5.18 10.00
C SER A 384 19.85 4.81 8.62
N GLN A 385 19.33 3.77 7.97
CA GLN A 385 19.70 3.41 6.60
C GLN A 385 19.39 4.54 5.62
N VAL A 386 18.20 5.11 5.69
CA VAL A 386 17.80 6.24 4.84
C VAL A 386 18.66 7.46 5.15
N ASN A 387 18.84 7.84 6.42
CA ASN A 387 19.65 9.01 6.75
C ASN A 387 21.15 8.84 6.42
N ASN A 388 21.69 7.62 6.45
CA ASN A 388 23.08 7.37 6.05
C ASN A 388 23.27 7.47 4.53
N ALA A 389 22.29 7.02 3.76
CA ALA A 389 22.33 7.08 2.31
C ALA A 389 21.96 8.46 1.75
N VAL A 390 20.98 9.12 2.38
CA VAL A 390 20.48 10.45 2.04
C VAL A 390 20.44 11.29 3.32
N PRO A 391 21.55 11.91 3.70
CA PRO A 391 21.62 12.75 4.89
C PRO A 391 20.51 13.79 4.95
N GLY A 392 19.79 13.81 6.08
CA GLY A 392 18.71 14.76 6.30
C GLY A 392 17.38 14.39 5.65
N SER A 393 17.23 13.16 5.12
CA SER A 393 15.93 12.65 4.68
C SER A 393 15.36 11.55 5.57
N SER A 394 14.03 11.46 5.57
CA SER A 394 13.27 10.41 6.26
C SER A 394 12.79 9.33 5.28
N PRO A 395 12.45 8.12 5.76
CA PRO A 395 11.89 7.08 4.91
C PRO A 395 10.60 7.53 4.21
N THR A 396 9.72 8.26 4.90
CA THR A 396 8.50 8.83 4.29
C THR A 396 8.82 9.85 3.19
N GLU A 397 9.86 10.67 3.37
CA GLU A 397 10.32 11.61 2.33
C GLU A 397 10.81 10.88 1.08
N GLU A 398 11.61 9.82 1.22
CA GLU A 398 12.08 9.05 0.08
C GLU A 398 10.96 8.31 -0.65
N LEU A 399 9.99 7.79 0.11
CA LEU A 399 8.79 7.18 -0.45
C LEU A 399 7.97 8.18 -1.26
N ALA A 400 7.78 9.40 -0.73
CA ALA A 400 7.04 10.46 -1.41
C ALA A 400 7.73 10.94 -2.70
N ARG A 401 9.07 10.82 -2.78
CA ARG A 401 9.82 11.09 -4.01
C ARG A 401 9.73 10.00 -5.06
N GLY A 402 9.12 8.86 -4.74
CA GLY A 402 9.05 7.73 -5.65
C GLY A 402 10.41 7.05 -5.86
N ASN A 403 11.37 7.23 -4.94
CA ASN A 403 12.68 6.55 -4.92
C ASN A 403 12.57 5.05 -4.60
N ASN A 404 11.46 4.45 -4.99
CA ASN A 404 11.04 3.07 -4.80
C ASN A 404 11.96 2.07 -5.52
N ALA A 405 12.80 2.56 -6.43
CA ALA A 405 13.59 1.78 -7.39
C ALA A 405 15.10 1.93 -7.23
N ASP A 406 15.61 2.93 -6.51
CA ASP A 406 17.04 2.98 -6.16
C ASP A 406 17.28 2.13 -4.93
N THR A 407 17.16 0.83 -5.18
CA THR A 407 17.32 -0.19 -4.18
C THR A 407 18.72 -0.18 -3.59
N SER A 408 19.73 0.55 -4.11
CA SER A 408 21.08 0.65 -3.53
C SER A 408 21.11 1.27 -2.13
N ILE A 409 20.20 2.21 -1.86
CA ILE A 409 20.00 2.86 -0.55
C ILE A 409 19.31 1.91 0.45
N LEU A 410 18.62 0.89 -0.08
CA LEU A 410 17.80 -0.09 0.65
C LEU A 410 18.30 -1.54 0.43
N HIS A 411 19.49 -1.73 -0.15
CA HIS A 411 19.99 -3.02 -0.66
C HIS A 411 20.63 -3.85 0.44
N THR A 412 19.85 -4.13 1.48
CA THR A 412 19.87 -5.46 2.09
C THR A 412 18.54 -6.19 2.01
N ALA A 413 17.45 -5.62 1.47
CA ALA A 413 16.24 -6.41 1.25
C ALA A 413 15.33 -5.86 0.12
N PRO A 414 14.79 -6.71 -0.77
CA PRO A 414 13.60 -6.44 -1.61
C PRO A 414 12.33 -6.06 -0.82
N GLU A 415 12.45 -5.95 0.50
CA GLU A 415 11.38 -5.85 1.46
C GLU A 415 11.01 -4.40 1.80
N ALA A 416 11.70 -3.34 1.34
CA ALA A 416 11.41 -1.97 1.82
C ALA A 416 9.95 -1.49 1.60
N ARG A 417 9.32 -1.87 0.47
CA ARG A 417 7.88 -1.62 0.22
C ARG A 417 6.97 -2.53 1.05
N GLY A 418 7.44 -3.73 1.38
CA GLY A 418 6.86 -4.60 2.41
C GLY A 418 6.97 -3.90 3.75
N MET A 419 8.18 -3.69 4.25
CA MET A 419 8.56 -3.05 5.50
C MET A 419 7.82 -1.75 5.82
N TYR A 420 7.62 -0.79 4.92
CA TYR A 420 6.84 0.40 5.30
C TYR A 420 5.34 0.09 5.48
N ASN A 421 4.78 -0.76 4.61
CA ASN A 421 3.41 -1.27 4.78
C ASN A 421 3.30 -2.23 5.97
N ASP A 422 4.37 -2.95 6.30
CA ASP A 422 4.51 -3.82 7.46
C ASP A 422 4.66 -2.97 8.72
N ILE A 423 5.35 -1.84 8.67
CA ILE A 423 5.44 -0.87 9.76
C ILE A 423 4.06 -0.26 10.01
N LEU A 424 3.33 0.15 8.96
CA LEU A 424 1.98 0.69 9.10
C LEU A 424 0.98 -0.37 9.61
N SER A 425 1.04 -1.59 9.07
CA SER A 425 0.16 -2.69 9.47
C SER A 425 0.53 -3.22 10.87
N THR A 426 1.80 -3.29 11.21
CA THR A 426 2.30 -3.60 12.56
C THR A 426 1.92 -2.49 13.53
N THR A 427 1.99 -1.21 13.16
CA THR A 427 1.49 -0.10 14.01
C THR A 427 0.00 -0.24 14.29
N ALA A 428 -0.80 -0.52 13.26
CA ALA A 428 -2.23 -0.76 13.41
C ALA A 428 -2.51 -2.00 14.28
N ASN A 429 -1.73 -3.07 14.08
CA ASN A 429 -1.82 -4.29 14.87
C ASN A 429 -1.39 -4.06 16.33
N GLU A 430 -0.27 -3.41 16.61
CA GLU A 430 0.21 -3.06 17.96
C GLU A 430 -0.79 -2.16 18.72
N ARG A 431 -1.55 -1.32 18.01
CA ARG A 431 -2.63 -0.53 18.61
C ARG A 431 -3.84 -1.39 19.00
N GLN A 432 -4.20 -2.36 18.17
CA GLN A 432 -5.37 -3.23 18.37
C GLN A 432 -5.06 -4.42 19.30
N ASN A 433 -3.86 -4.96 19.15
CA ASN A 433 -3.29 -6.15 19.76
C ASN A 433 -1.84 -5.80 20.18
N PRO A 434 -1.66 -5.08 21.30
CA PRO A 434 -0.32 -4.74 21.77
C PRO A 434 0.51 -6.01 21.93
N SER A 435 1.68 -6.03 21.29
CA SER A 435 2.67 -7.08 21.54
C SER A 435 3.06 -7.09 23.02
N PRO A 436 3.71 -8.18 23.50
CA PRO A 436 4.22 -8.22 24.87
C PRO A 436 4.96 -6.93 25.20
N ALA A 437 4.65 -6.35 26.38
CA ALA A 437 5.18 -5.07 26.82
C ALA A 437 6.71 -4.96 26.62
N PRO A 438 7.25 -3.74 26.44
CA PRO A 438 8.69 -3.53 26.25
C PRO A 438 9.49 -4.34 27.25
N THR A 439 10.55 -5.02 26.82
CA THR A 439 11.30 -5.88 27.73
C THR A 439 11.89 -5.03 28.84
N VAL A 440 11.71 -5.45 30.10
CA VAL A 440 12.36 -4.80 31.23
C VAL A 440 13.88 -4.81 30.96
N PRO A 441 14.59 -3.68 31.09
CA PRO A 441 16.04 -3.65 30.88
C PRO A 441 16.75 -4.77 31.67
N GLY A 442 17.32 -5.76 31.00
CA GLY A 442 18.02 -6.89 31.64
C GLY A 442 17.19 -8.17 31.90
N ALA A 443 15.90 -8.22 31.57
CA ALA A 443 15.07 -9.43 31.75
C ALA A 443 15.23 -10.48 30.64
N ALA A 444 15.69 -10.09 29.46
CA ALA A 444 16.17 -11.00 28.43
C ALA A 444 17.71 -10.94 28.42
N ARG A 445 18.39 -12.06 28.11
CA ARG A 445 19.71 -11.95 27.45
C ARG A 445 19.47 -10.98 26.31
N GLU A 446 20.18 -9.84 26.27
CA GLU A 446 20.20 -8.98 25.09
C GLU A 446 20.59 -9.91 23.93
N THR A 447 19.62 -10.50 23.24
CA THR A 447 19.81 -11.12 21.94
C THR A 447 20.02 -9.92 21.04
N SER A 448 21.28 -9.49 21.07
CA SER A 448 21.90 -8.48 20.27
C SER A 448 21.16 -8.29 18.96
N ALA A 449 20.74 -7.06 18.69
CA ALA A 449 20.78 -6.52 17.34
C ALA A 449 21.98 -7.13 16.62
N ALA A 450 21.74 -7.77 15.48
CA ALA A 450 22.70 -8.61 14.76
C ALA A 450 24.11 -7.99 14.83
N MET A 451 24.96 -8.52 15.72
CA MET A 451 26.38 -8.29 15.61
C MET A 451 26.82 -9.07 14.38
N PRO A 452 27.44 -8.45 13.35
CA PRO A 452 27.83 -9.14 12.12
C PRO A 452 28.82 -10.30 12.30
N ASN A 453 29.28 -10.57 13.53
CA ASN A 453 30.35 -11.52 13.84
C ASN A 453 29.95 -12.61 14.86
N ALA A 454 28.66 -12.88 15.09
CA ALA A 454 28.28 -14.01 15.94
C ALA A 454 28.52 -15.35 15.21
N ARG A 455 29.05 -16.37 15.90
CA ARG A 455 29.06 -17.75 15.39
C ARG A 455 27.64 -18.26 15.22
N SER A 456 27.36 -18.96 14.12
CA SER A 456 26.10 -19.69 13.93
C SER A 456 25.81 -20.58 15.15
N ARG A 457 24.57 -20.55 15.65
CA ARG A 457 24.12 -21.40 16.77
C ARG A 457 24.11 -22.90 16.44
N HIS A 458 24.30 -23.25 15.16
CA HIS A 458 24.26 -24.61 14.64
C HIS A 458 25.62 -25.11 14.14
N ALA A 459 26.67 -24.33 14.35
CA ALA A 459 28.05 -24.71 14.03
C ALA A 459 28.58 -25.80 14.99
N VAL A 460 29.22 -26.82 14.41
CA VAL A 460 29.90 -27.93 15.09
C VAL A 460 31.34 -28.08 14.56
N GLY A 461 32.20 -27.12 14.93
CA GLY A 461 33.65 -27.20 14.68
C GLY A 461 34.13 -26.43 13.46
N ASN A 462 35.45 -26.43 13.23
CA ASN A 462 36.08 -25.60 12.20
C ASN A 462 35.68 -26.03 10.79
N ALA A 463 35.68 -25.09 9.85
CA ALA A 463 35.50 -25.42 8.43
C ALA A 463 36.67 -26.28 7.91
N PRO A 464 36.41 -27.17 6.93
CA PRO A 464 37.46 -27.92 6.25
C PRO A 464 38.46 -26.96 5.58
N GLY A 465 39.74 -27.31 5.56
CA GLY A 465 40.74 -26.53 4.82
C GLY A 465 40.39 -26.44 3.33
N GLY A 466 40.40 -25.22 2.77
CA GLY A 466 40.11 -24.98 1.35
C GLY A 466 38.63 -25.06 0.94
N TRP A 467 37.70 -25.05 1.91
CA TRP A 467 36.26 -25.17 1.68
C TRP A 467 35.70 -24.14 0.66
N GLN A 468 36.31 -22.97 0.53
CA GLN A 468 35.87 -21.94 -0.42
C GLN A 468 35.88 -22.45 -1.87
N SER A 469 36.82 -23.33 -2.21
CA SER A 469 36.91 -23.95 -3.54
C SER A 469 35.86 -25.05 -3.78
N GLN A 470 35.17 -25.47 -2.72
CA GLN A 470 34.19 -26.55 -2.77
C GLN A 470 32.75 -26.02 -2.73
N VAL A 471 32.52 -24.71 -2.63
CA VAL A 471 31.17 -24.15 -2.53
C VAL A 471 30.39 -24.40 -3.81
N VAL A 472 29.29 -25.14 -3.70
CA VAL A 472 28.35 -25.44 -4.80
C VAL A 472 27.07 -24.60 -4.72
N ALA A 473 26.72 -24.10 -3.53
CA ALA A 473 25.58 -23.21 -3.34
C ALA A 473 25.75 -22.32 -2.12
N THR A 474 25.08 -21.17 -2.13
CA THR A 474 25.06 -20.20 -1.04
C THR A 474 23.61 -19.89 -0.69
N VAL A 475 23.24 -20.04 0.58
CA VAL A 475 21.86 -19.89 1.06
C VAL A 475 21.82 -18.91 2.24
N PRO A 476 20.95 -17.86 2.19
CA PRO A 476 20.71 -16.99 3.33
C PRO A 476 20.21 -17.77 4.55
N SER A 477 20.66 -17.41 5.75
CA SER A 477 20.34 -18.14 6.98
C SER A 477 18.84 -18.29 7.25
N GLU A 478 18.10 -17.22 6.99
CA GLU A 478 16.66 -17.08 7.21
C GLU A 478 15.81 -18.02 6.34
N ASN A 479 16.33 -18.46 5.19
CA ASN A 479 15.66 -19.42 4.31
C ASN A 479 15.75 -20.87 4.82
N VAL A 480 16.60 -21.09 5.83
CA VAL A 480 16.99 -22.41 6.33
C VAL A 480 16.46 -22.56 7.74
N ARG A 481 16.72 -21.55 8.58
CA ARG A 481 16.30 -21.47 9.97
C ARG A 481 16.08 -20.03 10.41
N ARG A 482 14.85 -19.73 10.83
CA ARG A 482 14.45 -18.40 11.32
C ARG A 482 15.15 -18.01 12.64
N ASP A 483 15.72 -18.97 13.39
CA ASP A 483 16.33 -18.77 14.71
C ASP A 483 17.85 -18.54 14.70
N ASP A 484 18.49 -18.51 13.52
CA ASP A 484 19.92 -18.21 13.32
C ASP A 484 20.15 -17.04 12.32
N PRO A 485 19.48 -15.88 12.48
CA PRO A 485 19.53 -14.80 11.49
C PRO A 485 20.88 -14.08 11.44
N GLY A 486 21.25 -13.59 10.25
CA GLY A 486 22.44 -12.76 10.05
C GLY A 486 23.68 -13.50 9.55
N HIS A 487 23.51 -14.70 8.99
CA HIS A 487 24.60 -15.50 8.44
C HIS A 487 24.32 -15.95 7.00
N THR A 488 25.35 -16.43 6.33
CA THR A 488 25.21 -17.07 5.02
C THR A 488 25.80 -18.47 5.10
N TYR A 489 25.07 -19.47 4.61
CA TYR A 489 25.53 -20.85 4.58
C TYR A 489 26.03 -21.21 3.19
N HIS A 490 27.23 -21.79 3.12
CA HIS A 490 27.81 -22.32 1.90
C HIS A 490 27.72 -23.84 1.91
N ILE A 491 26.98 -24.42 0.97
CA ILE A 491 26.95 -25.87 0.75
C ILE A 491 28.18 -26.25 -0.07
N LEU A 492 28.92 -27.23 0.40
CA LEU A 492 30.13 -27.75 -0.23
C LEU A 492 29.80 -28.94 -1.14
N ALA A 493 30.68 -29.23 -2.10
CA ALA A 493 30.53 -30.32 -3.06
C ALA A 493 30.44 -31.71 -2.40
N ASN A 494 31.01 -31.86 -1.20
CA ASN A 494 30.93 -33.09 -0.40
C ASN A 494 29.63 -33.17 0.44
N GLY A 495 28.74 -32.19 0.31
CA GLY A 495 27.49 -32.12 1.04
C GLY A 495 27.56 -31.45 2.42
N GLN A 496 28.74 -31.08 2.92
CA GLN A 496 28.83 -30.31 4.16
C GLN A 496 28.35 -28.87 3.94
N ALA A 497 28.04 -28.15 5.02
CA ALA A 497 27.71 -26.73 4.95
C ALA A 497 28.57 -25.94 5.95
N VAL A 498 28.95 -24.73 5.57
CA VAL A 498 29.80 -23.84 6.37
C VAL A 498 29.13 -22.46 6.52
N ALA A 499 29.12 -21.90 7.74
CA ALA A 499 28.62 -20.54 7.99
C ALA A 499 29.71 -19.46 7.78
N THR A 500 29.34 -18.28 7.26
CA THR A 500 30.31 -17.21 6.90
C THR A 500 30.86 -16.37 8.03
N SER A 501 30.09 -16.12 9.09
CA SER A 501 30.46 -15.20 10.17
C SER A 501 31.68 -15.65 10.98
N GLU A 502 31.88 -16.96 11.08
CA GLU A 502 33.15 -17.63 11.38
C GLU A 502 33.11 -19.03 10.73
N PRO A 503 34.00 -19.34 9.74
CA PRO A 503 33.91 -20.58 8.97
C PRO A 503 33.94 -21.83 9.85
N THR A 504 32.77 -22.40 10.05
CA THR A 504 32.53 -23.55 10.91
C THR A 504 31.54 -24.50 10.24
N THR A 505 31.78 -25.79 10.39
CA THR A 505 30.96 -26.85 9.77
C THR A 505 29.61 -26.93 10.49
N LEU A 506 28.50 -27.08 9.78
CA LEU A 506 27.17 -27.25 10.39
C LEU A 506 26.90 -28.68 10.84
N ALA A 507 25.93 -28.83 11.75
CA ALA A 507 25.42 -30.14 12.15
C ALA A 507 24.91 -30.92 10.92
N PRO A 508 25.17 -32.24 10.82
CA PRO A 508 24.82 -33.06 9.65
C PRO A 508 23.34 -32.97 9.25
N GLU A 509 22.44 -32.83 10.22
CA GLU A 509 20.99 -32.74 10.01
C GLU A 509 20.62 -31.44 9.29
N VAL A 510 21.30 -30.33 9.61
CA VAL A 510 21.10 -29.03 8.97
C VAL A 510 21.69 -29.03 7.57
N ALA A 511 22.87 -29.62 7.39
CA ALA A 511 23.50 -29.79 6.07
C ALA A 511 22.62 -30.62 5.12
N GLN A 512 21.97 -31.69 5.62
CA GLN A 512 21.02 -32.48 4.83
C GLN A 512 19.70 -31.75 4.51
N GLN A 513 19.25 -30.84 5.37
CA GLN A 513 18.08 -29.99 5.07
C GLN A 513 18.43 -28.99 3.96
N LEU A 514 19.61 -28.37 4.06
CA LEU A 514 20.16 -27.45 3.07
C LEU A 514 20.30 -28.08 1.69
N GLN A 515 20.86 -29.28 1.60
CA GLN A 515 21.01 -30.00 0.32
C GLN A 515 19.67 -30.25 -0.38
N ARG A 516 18.59 -30.49 0.39
CA ARG A 516 17.26 -30.73 -0.18
C ARG A 516 16.60 -29.48 -0.76
N GLN A 517 17.08 -28.30 -0.36
CA GLN A 517 16.55 -27.02 -0.83
C GLN A 517 17.26 -26.51 -2.09
N VAL A 518 18.37 -27.13 -2.49
CA VAL A 518 19.12 -26.75 -3.70
C VAL A 518 18.76 -27.69 -4.87
N PRO A 519 18.21 -27.18 -5.98
CA PRO A 519 17.93 -27.99 -7.17
C PRO A 519 19.24 -28.52 -7.77
N VAL A 520 19.43 -29.84 -7.79
CA VAL A 520 20.62 -30.47 -8.40
C VAL A 520 20.47 -30.47 -9.92
N ALA A 521 21.37 -29.79 -10.64
CA ALA A 521 21.52 -29.95 -12.08
C ALA A 521 22.15 -31.31 -12.39
N GLN A 522 21.40 -32.23 -13.01
CA GLN A 522 21.89 -33.54 -13.43
C GLN A 522 22.95 -33.41 -14.53
N SER A 523 24.16 -33.89 -14.28
CA SER A 523 25.21 -34.05 -15.29
C SER A 523 25.14 -35.44 -15.93
N ASN A 524 25.17 -35.45 -17.26
CA ASN A 524 25.24 -36.65 -18.09
C ASN A 524 26.64 -37.29 -18.05
N GLN A 525 26.72 -38.61 -17.83
CA GLN A 525 27.82 -39.44 -18.33
C GLN A 525 27.32 -40.79 -18.88
N ASN A 526 27.95 -41.20 -19.98
CA ASN A 526 27.58 -42.23 -20.95
C ASN A 526 28.04 -43.66 -20.61
N VAL A 527 27.20 -44.64 -20.97
CA VAL A 527 27.39 -45.88 -21.78
C VAL A 527 28.61 -46.80 -21.53
N GLN A 528 28.37 -48.08 -21.18
CA GLN A 528 28.66 -49.27 -22.03
C GLN A 528 28.33 -50.66 -21.41
N THR A 529 27.54 -51.44 -22.18
CA THR A 529 27.56 -52.90 -22.46
C THR A 529 27.40 -53.99 -21.38
N GLN A 530 26.36 -54.82 -21.53
CA GLN A 530 26.35 -56.28 -21.87
C GLN A 530 25.02 -56.91 -21.39
N GLN A 531 24.10 -57.26 -22.31
CA GLN A 531 23.86 -58.61 -22.85
C GLN A 531 23.53 -59.71 -21.81
N GLY A 532 22.29 -60.22 -21.89
CA GLY A 532 22.04 -61.67 -21.86
C GLY A 532 20.92 -62.20 -20.93
N ARG A 533 20.02 -62.97 -21.56
CA ARG A 533 19.26 -64.14 -21.03
C ARG A 533 18.03 -63.86 -20.15
N THR A 534 16.82 -64.03 -20.70
CA THR A 534 16.02 -65.26 -20.92
C THR A 534 15.25 -65.73 -19.68
N ASP A 535 13.93 -65.71 -19.86
CA ASP A 535 12.94 -66.71 -19.47
C ASP A 535 12.57 -66.91 -17.99
N ASP A 536 11.25 -66.84 -17.79
CA ASP A 536 10.40 -67.97 -17.42
C ASP A 536 9.70 -67.96 -16.04
N ARG A 537 8.38 -68.19 -16.14
CA ARG A 537 7.42 -68.74 -15.15
C ARG A 537 6.94 -67.80 -14.05
N GLY A 538 5.68 -67.80 -13.64
CA GLY A 538 4.58 -68.71 -13.92
C GLY A 538 3.48 -68.47 -12.86
N ALA A 539 2.23 -68.61 -13.28
CA ALA A 539 1.02 -68.38 -12.51
C ALA A 539 0.73 -69.45 -11.43
N ASN A 540 -0.11 -69.09 -10.43
CA ASN A 540 -1.30 -69.80 -9.92
C ASN A 540 -1.63 -69.29 -8.49
N ALA A 541 -2.81 -68.71 -8.22
CA ALA A 541 -4.09 -69.37 -7.86
C ALA A 541 -3.93 -70.31 -6.62
N ALA A 542 -4.70 -70.30 -5.51
CA ALA A 542 -5.96 -69.71 -5.05
C ALA A 542 -6.15 -70.20 -3.55
N PRO A 543 -7.36 -70.34 -2.95
CA PRO A 543 -7.91 -69.49 -1.88
C PRO A 543 -8.19 -70.20 -0.53
N GLY A 544 -8.61 -69.46 0.51
CA GLY A 544 -8.99 -70.02 1.82
C GLY A 544 -10.03 -69.18 2.57
N GLN A 545 -11.07 -69.85 3.06
CA GLN A 545 -12.38 -69.37 3.51
C GLN A 545 -12.53 -69.21 5.04
N PHE A 546 -13.55 -68.41 5.42
CA PHE A 546 -14.42 -68.46 6.63
C PHE A 546 -13.84 -68.46 8.05
N ASN A 547 -14.24 -67.46 8.86
CA ASN A 547 -15.08 -67.74 10.04
C ASN A 547 -15.89 -66.51 10.51
N ALA A 548 -17.13 -66.74 10.93
CA ALA A 548 -18.08 -65.79 11.49
C ALA A 548 -18.49 -66.26 12.89
N ASN A 549 -18.63 -65.31 13.83
CA ASN A 549 -19.55 -65.29 14.98
C ASN A 549 -19.16 -64.08 15.87
N ALA A 550 -19.93 -63.00 15.86
CA ALA A 550 -21.10 -62.73 16.72
C ALA A 550 -20.69 -62.10 18.07
N VAL A 551 -21.11 -60.84 18.31
CA VAL A 551 -21.88 -60.36 19.49
C VAL A 551 -22.06 -58.83 19.40
N ASN A 552 -23.33 -58.45 19.22
CA ASN A 552 -24.10 -57.26 19.61
C ASN A 552 -23.67 -55.80 19.31
N PRO A 553 -24.58 -54.96 18.77
CA PRO A 553 -24.41 -53.53 18.51
C PRO A 553 -25.11 -52.65 19.58
N ALA A 554 -24.45 -51.59 20.06
CA ALA A 554 -25.11 -50.50 20.78
C ALA A 554 -24.17 -49.30 20.90
N SER A 555 -24.32 -48.29 20.02
CA SER A 555 -24.22 -46.85 20.32
C SER A 555 -23.95 -46.09 19.03
N HIS A 556 -24.97 -45.44 18.47
CA HIS A 556 -24.94 -44.11 17.84
C HIS A 556 -26.21 -43.92 16.98
N GLU A 557 -27.35 -43.76 17.65
CA GLU A 557 -28.51 -43.05 17.11
C GLU A 557 -29.03 -42.11 18.20
N ALA A 558 -28.82 -40.81 18.00
CA ALA A 558 -29.59 -39.73 18.60
C ALA A 558 -29.40 -38.45 17.78
N GLU A 559 -29.63 -38.50 16.47
CA GLU A 559 -29.93 -37.30 15.70
C GLU A 559 -31.43 -37.02 15.83
N SER A 560 -31.75 -36.12 16.76
CA SER A 560 -33.08 -35.56 16.94
C SER A 560 -33.50 -34.78 15.71
N ARG A 561 -34.55 -35.26 15.04
CA ARG A 561 -35.37 -34.50 14.09
C ARG A 561 -35.78 -33.16 14.70
N MET A 562 -35.32 -32.04 14.14
CA MET A 562 -35.94 -30.73 14.40
C MET A 562 -37.13 -30.53 13.45
N ALA A 563 -38.28 -30.22 14.04
CA ALA A 563 -39.48 -29.80 13.34
C ALA A 563 -39.28 -28.40 12.72
N PRO A 564 -39.90 -28.09 11.56
CA PRO A 564 -39.80 -26.79 10.94
C PRO A 564 -40.63 -25.76 11.72
N GLY A 565 -39.97 -24.77 12.30
CA GLY A 565 -40.64 -23.58 12.85
C GLY A 565 -40.30 -23.29 14.30
N GLN A 566 -39.05 -22.89 14.56
CA GLN A 566 -38.69 -22.00 15.67
C GLN A 566 -37.25 -21.51 15.46
N MET A 567 -37.07 -20.27 14.98
CA MET A 567 -35.78 -19.60 14.97
C MET A 567 -35.43 -19.16 16.40
N ALA A 568 -34.15 -19.29 16.77
CA ALA A 568 -33.63 -18.83 18.06
C ALA A 568 -33.75 -17.30 18.21
N PRO A 569 -34.11 -16.78 19.39
CA PRO A 569 -34.16 -15.35 19.65
C PRO A 569 -32.73 -14.79 19.74
N GLY A 570 -32.27 -14.06 18.71
CA GLY A 570 -30.94 -13.46 18.71
C GLY A 570 -30.42 -12.91 17.38
N GLN A 571 -31.09 -13.15 16.25
CA GLN A 571 -30.79 -12.46 14.99
C GLN A 571 -31.60 -11.17 14.89
N THR A 572 -31.03 -10.05 15.33
CA THR A 572 -31.63 -8.72 15.15
C THR A 572 -31.62 -8.33 13.67
N ALA A 573 -32.79 -7.95 13.16
CA ALA A 573 -33.00 -7.46 11.81
C ALA A 573 -32.11 -6.24 11.51
N LEU A 574 -31.63 -6.14 10.27
CA LEU A 574 -31.20 -4.87 9.68
C LEU A 574 -32.28 -3.81 9.99
N THR A 575 -31.90 -2.67 10.57
CA THR A 575 -32.84 -1.55 10.74
C THR A 575 -33.27 -1.08 9.34
N THR A 576 -34.46 -1.49 8.93
CA THR A 576 -34.98 -1.24 7.59
C THR A 576 -35.45 0.21 7.49
N ASN A 577 -34.97 0.96 6.50
CA ASN A 577 -35.58 2.24 6.12
C ASN A 577 -36.71 2.06 5.08
N ALA A 578 -37.10 0.81 4.80
CA ALA A 578 -38.16 0.49 3.85
C ALA A 578 -39.53 0.92 4.37
N ALA A 579 -40.37 1.46 3.47
CA ALA A 579 -41.77 1.76 3.77
C ALA A 579 -42.58 0.49 4.12
N ASN A 580 -42.14 -0.67 3.61
CA ASN A 580 -42.69 -1.99 3.92
C ASN A 580 -41.57 -2.98 4.30
N PRO A 581 -41.19 -3.07 5.59
CA PRO A 581 -40.14 -3.99 6.06
C PRO A 581 -40.48 -5.47 5.86
N ALA A 582 -41.76 -5.83 5.80
CA ALA A 582 -42.19 -7.21 5.56
C ALA A 582 -41.87 -7.64 4.13
N PHE A 583 -42.16 -6.77 3.16
CA PHE A 583 -41.78 -6.99 1.77
C PHE A 583 -40.26 -7.12 1.60
N GLU A 584 -39.47 -6.23 2.21
CA GLU A 584 -38.00 -6.27 2.08
C GLU A 584 -37.41 -7.59 2.58
N ARG A 585 -37.92 -8.12 3.71
CA ARG A 585 -37.51 -9.42 4.26
C ARG A 585 -37.87 -10.57 3.32
N GLU A 586 -39.10 -10.57 2.84
CA GLU A 586 -39.62 -11.57 1.92
C GLU A 586 -38.88 -11.57 0.58
N ALA A 587 -38.52 -10.39 0.09
CA ALA A 587 -37.69 -10.19 -1.08
C ALA A 587 -36.27 -10.77 -0.89
N LEU A 588 -35.63 -10.53 0.25
CA LEU A 588 -34.32 -11.11 0.56
C LEU A 588 -34.33 -12.65 0.62
N ASP A 589 -35.39 -13.23 1.17
CA ASP A 589 -35.56 -14.70 1.18
C ASP A 589 -35.76 -15.26 -0.23
N PHE A 590 -36.55 -14.57 -1.06
CA PHE A 590 -36.70 -14.91 -2.47
C PHE A 590 -35.35 -14.82 -3.21
N GLU A 591 -34.58 -13.75 -3.00
CA GLU A 591 -33.27 -13.53 -3.62
C GLU A 591 -32.26 -14.61 -3.24
N ARG A 592 -32.29 -15.11 -2.00
CA ARG A 592 -31.44 -16.23 -1.57
C ARG A 592 -31.74 -17.49 -2.38
N ASN A 593 -33.02 -17.85 -2.49
CA ASN A 593 -33.44 -19.02 -3.27
C ASN A 593 -33.11 -18.86 -4.76
N LEU A 594 -33.34 -17.66 -5.31
CA LEU A 594 -33.00 -17.32 -6.69
C LEU A 594 -31.50 -17.44 -6.93
N GLY A 595 -30.68 -16.92 -6.02
CA GLY A 595 -29.23 -17.01 -6.09
C GLY A 595 -28.76 -18.47 -6.16
N SER A 596 -29.28 -19.35 -5.31
CA SER A 596 -28.95 -20.78 -5.34
C SER A 596 -29.36 -21.45 -6.66
N LYS A 597 -30.56 -21.15 -7.19
CA LYS A 597 -31.01 -21.69 -8.47
C LYS A 597 -30.17 -21.18 -9.64
N ALA A 598 -29.95 -19.87 -9.70
CA ALA A 598 -29.12 -19.23 -10.72
C ALA A 598 -27.65 -19.66 -10.64
N ALA A 599 -27.14 -20.04 -9.47
CA ALA A 599 -25.78 -20.55 -9.33
C ALA A 599 -25.57 -21.89 -10.04
N ILE A 600 -26.65 -22.65 -10.26
CA ILE A 600 -26.65 -23.90 -11.01
C ILE A 600 -26.93 -23.59 -12.49
N ASP A 601 -28.04 -22.92 -12.77
CA ASP A 601 -28.51 -22.69 -14.15
C ASP A 601 -27.63 -21.69 -14.91
N GLY A 602 -26.89 -20.84 -14.21
CA GLY A 602 -25.95 -19.88 -14.78
C GLY A 602 -24.58 -20.47 -15.15
N VAL A 603 -24.25 -21.69 -14.71
CA VAL A 603 -22.94 -22.33 -15.00
C VAL A 603 -22.67 -22.45 -16.50
N PRO A 604 -23.59 -22.96 -17.35
CA PRO A 604 -23.35 -23.05 -18.79
C PRO A 604 -23.10 -21.68 -19.44
N HIS A 605 -23.74 -20.63 -18.93
CA HIS A 605 -23.59 -19.27 -19.44
C HIS A 605 -22.24 -18.67 -19.07
N ALA A 606 -21.81 -18.80 -17.80
CA ALA A 606 -20.47 -18.40 -17.37
C ALA A 606 -19.38 -19.16 -18.12
N ALA A 607 -19.57 -20.47 -18.34
CA ALA A 607 -18.64 -21.30 -19.10
C ALA A 607 -18.52 -20.84 -20.57
N ALA A 608 -19.63 -20.46 -21.20
CA ALA A 608 -19.62 -19.94 -22.57
C ALA A 608 -18.89 -18.58 -22.68
N ILE A 609 -19.08 -17.67 -21.72
CA ILE A 609 -18.33 -16.40 -21.66
C ILE A 609 -16.83 -16.69 -21.46
N MET A 610 -16.50 -17.58 -20.51
CA MET A 610 -15.11 -17.96 -20.22
C MET A 610 -14.43 -18.61 -21.43
N ALA A 611 -15.15 -19.42 -22.22
CA ALA A 611 -14.61 -20.01 -23.44
C ALA A 611 -14.19 -18.94 -24.47
N ARG A 612 -14.94 -17.83 -24.55
CA ARG A 612 -14.57 -16.68 -25.40
C ARG A 612 -13.38 -15.89 -24.84
N VAL A 613 -13.34 -15.68 -23.52
CA VAL A 613 -12.16 -15.08 -22.86
C VAL A 613 -10.91 -15.93 -23.09
N ARG A 614 -11.03 -17.26 -23.06
CA ARG A 614 -9.93 -18.19 -23.36
C ARG A 614 -9.47 -18.05 -24.81
N ALA A 615 -10.39 -17.92 -25.77
CA ALA A 615 -10.04 -17.69 -27.17
C ALA A 615 -9.22 -16.40 -27.35
N TYR A 616 -9.47 -15.35 -26.56
CA TYR A 616 -8.63 -14.16 -26.52
C TYR A 616 -7.19 -14.45 -26.09
N PHE A 617 -7.00 -15.18 -24.99
CA PHE A 617 -5.66 -15.55 -24.54
C PHE A 617 -4.95 -16.47 -25.53
N ASP A 618 -5.64 -17.44 -26.12
CA ASP A 618 -5.09 -18.32 -27.16
C ASP A 618 -4.65 -17.51 -28.41
N ALA A 619 -5.43 -16.52 -28.83
CA ALA A 619 -5.08 -15.60 -29.91
C ALA A 619 -3.86 -14.74 -29.55
N ARG A 620 -3.80 -14.23 -28.32
CA ARG A 620 -2.68 -13.41 -27.83
C ARG A 620 -1.37 -14.18 -27.82
N VAL A 621 -1.40 -15.40 -27.32
CA VAL A 621 -0.24 -16.30 -27.31
C VAL A 621 0.20 -16.58 -28.74
N SER A 622 -0.74 -16.91 -29.63
CA SER A 622 -0.45 -17.25 -31.04
C SER A 622 0.19 -16.08 -31.81
N LEU A 623 -0.26 -14.84 -31.58
CA LEU A 623 0.29 -13.65 -32.22
C LEU A 623 1.65 -13.24 -31.64
N THR A 624 1.84 -13.37 -30.32
CA THR A 624 3.12 -13.06 -29.66
C THR A 624 4.20 -14.10 -30.01
N ALA A 625 3.79 -15.35 -30.27
CA ALA A 625 4.65 -16.47 -30.60
C ALA A 625 5.07 -16.54 -32.10
N GLY A 626 4.46 -15.75 -32.99
CA GLY A 626 4.74 -15.78 -34.43
C GLY A 626 4.35 -17.10 -35.14
N GLY A 627 3.47 -17.91 -34.53
CA GLY A 627 3.22 -19.30 -34.88
C GLY A 627 3.04 -20.15 -33.62
N ASP A 628 2.79 -21.45 -33.76
CA ASP A 628 2.45 -22.34 -32.63
C ASP A 628 3.45 -22.28 -31.45
N ALA A 629 3.05 -22.77 -30.28
CA ALA A 629 3.89 -22.76 -29.07
C ALA A 629 5.26 -23.45 -29.28
N ALA A 630 5.35 -24.42 -30.21
CA ALA A 630 6.61 -25.06 -30.56
C ALA A 630 7.55 -24.12 -31.33
N THR A 631 6.99 -23.22 -32.15
CA THR A 631 7.70 -22.19 -32.89
C THR A 631 8.24 -21.10 -31.97
N ALA A 632 7.48 -20.68 -30.94
CA ALA A 632 7.99 -19.78 -29.90
C ALA A 632 9.11 -20.44 -29.07
N GLN A 633 8.94 -21.71 -28.68
CA GLN A 633 9.98 -22.47 -27.98
C GLN A 633 11.25 -22.60 -28.84
N ALA A 634 11.09 -22.83 -30.14
CA ALA A 634 12.20 -22.91 -31.10
C ALA A 634 12.87 -21.55 -31.35
N ALA A 635 12.11 -20.46 -31.38
CA ALA A 635 12.64 -19.10 -31.48
C ALA A 635 13.41 -18.71 -30.22
N LEU A 636 12.91 -19.09 -29.04
CA LEU A 636 13.59 -18.91 -27.75
C LEU A 636 14.89 -19.73 -27.69
N GLN A 637 14.86 -20.99 -28.14
CA GLN A 637 16.06 -21.82 -28.28
C GLN A 637 17.03 -21.23 -29.30
N GLY A 638 16.55 -20.67 -30.42
CA GLY A 638 17.37 -20.00 -31.43
C GLY A 638 18.04 -18.73 -30.91
N LEU A 639 17.34 -17.94 -30.11
CA LEU A 639 17.88 -16.77 -29.40
C LEU A 639 18.92 -17.19 -28.36
N TYR A 640 18.64 -18.23 -27.57
CA TYR A 640 19.57 -18.78 -26.61
C TYR A 640 20.85 -19.31 -27.27
N GLN A 641 20.72 -20.03 -28.39
CA GLN A 641 21.87 -20.51 -29.18
C GLN A 641 22.65 -19.37 -29.83
N LYS A 642 21.98 -18.31 -30.31
CA LYS A 642 22.64 -17.09 -30.77
C LYS A 642 23.41 -16.40 -29.63
N CYS A 643 22.82 -16.28 -28.44
CA CYS A 643 23.50 -15.72 -27.27
C CYS A 643 24.74 -16.55 -26.87
N MET A 644 24.63 -17.88 -26.90
CA MET A 644 25.77 -18.78 -26.61
C MET A 644 26.85 -18.71 -27.68
N THR A 645 26.47 -18.62 -28.95
CA THR A 645 27.40 -18.49 -30.08
C THR A 645 28.10 -17.14 -30.07
N THR A 646 27.37 -16.05 -29.83
CA THR A 646 27.93 -14.70 -29.64
C THR A 646 28.86 -14.67 -28.43
N ARG A 647 28.46 -15.23 -27.28
CA ARG A 647 29.33 -15.34 -26.11
C ARG A 647 30.65 -16.08 -26.41
N ASN A 648 30.59 -17.18 -27.17
CA ASN A 648 31.78 -17.95 -27.53
C ASN A 648 32.65 -17.25 -28.58
N ASN A 649 32.05 -16.44 -29.47
CA ASN A 649 32.76 -15.68 -30.49
C ASN A 649 33.36 -14.36 -29.97
N PHE A 650 32.88 -13.84 -28.83
CA PHE A 650 33.27 -12.54 -28.28
C PHE A 650 34.01 -12.63 -26.93
N ALA A 651 34.62 -13.78 -26.61
CA ALA A 651 35.52 -13.94 -25.45
C ALA A 651 36.82 -13.08 -25.52
N GLY A 652 36.88 -12.09 -26.41
CA GLY A 652 37.88 -11.03 -26.44
C GLY A 652 37.33 -9.74 -27.09
N ALA A 653 37.02 -8.76 -26.23
CA ALA A 653 36.93 -7.30 -26.48
C ALA A 653 35.56 -6.58 -26.62
N VAL A 654 35.52 -5.44 -25.89
CA VAL A 654 34.72 -4.19 -25.96
C VAL A 654 33.46 -4.05 -25.05
N PRO A 655 33.40 -3.04 -24.14
CA PRO A 655 32.29 -2.79 -23.19
C PRO A 655 30.89 -2.57 -23.77
N ASN A 656 30.76 -2.07 -25.01
CA ASN A 656 29.44 -1.78 -25.62
C ASN A 656 28.63 -3.05 -25.96
N THR A 657 29.23 -4.24 -25.82
CA THR A 657 28.55 -5.53 -26.04
C THR A 657 27.76 -6.02 -24.84
N VAL A 658 28.09 -5.56 -23.62
CA VAL A 658 27.39 -5.96 -22.38
C VAL A 658 25.97 -5.40 -22.36
N ALA A 659 25.79 -4.11 -22.70
CA ALA A 659 24.46 -3.50 -22.77
C ALA A 659 23.54 -4.15 -23.82
N ALA A 660 24.10 -4.58 -24.96
CA ALA A 660 23.35 -5.30 -25.98
C ALA A 660 22.96 -6.72 -25.52
N MET A 661 23.85 -7.41 -24.80
CA MET A 661 23.54 -8.71 -24.19
C MET A 661 22.50 -8.59 -23.06
N GLU A 662 22.58 -7.54 -22.24
CA GLU A 662 21.61 -7.26 -21.18
C GLU A 662 20.23 -6.93 -21.74
N ALA A 663 20.13 -6.12 -22.80
CA ALA A 663 18.86 -5.83 -23.45
C ALA A 663 18.21 -7.07 -24.08
N VAL A 664 19.02 -7.96 -24.70
CA VAL A 664 18.53 -9.21 -25.28
C VAL A 664 18.14 -10.22 -24.19
N MET A 665 18.90 -10.32 -23.10
CA MET A 665 18.56 -11.18 -21.95
C MET A 665 17.32 -10.68 -21.20
N ALA A 666 17.16 -9.37 -21.01
CA ALA A 666 15.96 -8.78 -20.42
C ALA A 666 14.72 -9.08 -21.29
N SER A 667 14.84 -8.95 -22.61
CA SER A 667 13.76 -9.29 -23.55
C SER A 667 13.41 -10.79 -23.49
N ALA A 668 14.41 -11.67 -23.42
CA ALA A 668 14.20 -13.12 -23.30
C ALA A 668 13.54 -13.51 -21.97
N LEU A 669 13.96 -12.90 -20.85
CA LEU A 669 13.35 -13.11 -19.52
C LEU A 669 11.92 -12.59 -19.46
N GLN A 670 11.63 -11.46 -20.09
CA GLN A 670 10.28 -10.91 -20.15
C GLN A 670 9.35 -11.77 -21.01
N ILE A 671 9.83 -12.28 -22.15
CA ILE A 671 9.08 -13.26 -22.97
C ILE A 671 8.82 -14.55 -22.17
N GLN A 672 9.82 -15.05 -21.43
CA GLN A 672 9.68 -16.25 -20.60
C GLN A 672 8.70 -16.06 -19.43
N ALA A 673 8.75 -14.91 -18.75
CA ALA A 673 7.81 -14.58 -17.66
C ALA A 673 6.38 -14.41 -18.19
N ASN A 674 6.23 -13.76 -19.35
CA ASN A 674 4.93 -13.63 -20.00
C ASN A 674 4.37 -15.00 -20.40
N LEU A 675 5.18 -15.87 -21.03
CA LEU A 675 4.76 -17.23 -21.41
C LEU A 675 4.36 -18.07 -20.19
N ALA A 676 5.12 -17.99 -19.08
CA ALA A 676 4.78 -18.72 -17.86
C ALA A 676 3.46 -18.22 -17.23
N ASN A 677 3.22 -16.91 -17.20
CA ASN A 677 1.96 -16.34 -16.73
C ASN A 677 0.79 -16.70 -17.64
N PHE A 678 1.00 -16.73 -18.96
CA PHE A 678 -0.02 -17.12 -19.93
C PHE A 678 -0.34 -18.62 -19.89
N ASP A 679 0.66 -19.49 -19.76
CA ASP A 679 0.43 -20.93 -19.60
C ASP A 679 -0.26 -21.25 -18.28
N ALA A 680 0.07 -20.54 -17.19
CA ALA A 680 -0.66 -20.63 -15.93
C ALA A 680 -2.13 -20.19 -16.07
N ALA A 681 -2.38 -19.03 -16.70
CA ALA A 681 -3.75 -18.55 -16.96
C ALA A 681 -4.53 -19.52 -17.88
N ARG A 682 -3.86 -20.11 -18.88
CA ARG A 682 -4.43 -21.11 -19.79
C ARG A 682 -4.75 -22.42 -19.07
N GLN A 683 -3.89 -22.88 -18.17
CA GLN A 683 -4.12 -24.06 -17.35
C GLN A 683 -5.27 -23.84 -16.35
N VAL A 684 -5.34 -22.66 -15.73
CA VAL A 684 -6.47 -22.28 -14.85
C VAL A 684 -7.78 -22.21 -15.63
N ALA A 685 -7.79 -21.61 -16.82
CA ALA A 685 -8.97 -21.56 -17.68
C ALA A 685 -9.39 -22.96 -18.20
N ALA A 686 -8.42 -23.84 -18.46
CA ALA A 686 -8.68 -25.22 -18.88
C ALA A 686 -9.21 -26.10 -17.74
N GLN A 687 -8.71 -25.93 -16.51
CA GLN A 687 -9.22 -26.59 -15.32
C GLN A 687 -10.63 -26.09 -14.96
N ALA A 688 -10.90 -24.79 -15.16
CA ALA A 688 -12.20 -24.21 -14.86
C ALA A 688 -13.31 -24.72 -15.80
N ALA A 689 -13.03 -24.94 -17.09
CA ALA A 689 -14.05 -25.35 -18.06
C ALA A 689 -14.65 -26.76 -17.82
N GLY A 690 -14.03 -27.62 -16.99
CA GLY A 690 -14.48 -28.99 -16.75
C GLY A 690 -15.17 -29.23 -15.40
N ALA A 691 -14.92 -28.39 -14.39
CA ALA A 691 -15.41 -28.61 -13.02
C ALA A 691 -15.54 -27.33 -12.16
N ALA A 692 -15.29 -26.12 -12.71
CA ALA A 692 -15.39 -24.91 -11.89
C ALA A 692 -16.83 -24.59 -11.51
N THR A 693 -16.95 -24.04 -10.30
CA THR A 693 -18.16 -23.38 -9.83
C THR A 693 -18.41 -22.09 -10.62
N ILE A 694 -19.67 -21.64 -10.66
CA ILE A 694 -20.02 -20.33 -11.24
C ILE A 694 -19.19 -19.18 -10.64
N ARG A 695 -18.84 -19.29 -9.35
CA ARG A 695 -18.02 -18.31 -8.63
C ARG A 695 -16.63 -18.18 -9.23
N GLU A 696 -15.94 -19.30 -9.46
CA GLU A 696 -14.58 -19.30 -10.01
C GLU A 696 -14.56 -18.75 -11.44
N MET A 697 -15.52 -19.19 -12.27
CA MET A 697 -15.64 -18.70 -13.64
C MET A 697 -15.89 -17.18 -13.69
N MET A 698 -16.85 -16.69 -12.92
CA MET A 698 -17.21 -15.27 -12.93
C MET A 698 -16.13 -14.38 -12.29
N THR A 699 -15.38 -14.90 -11.30
CA THR A 699 -14.22 -14.19 -10.74
C THR A 699 -13.12 -14.02 -11.80
N PHE A 700 -12.85 -15.06 -12.59
CA PHE A 700 -11.87 -14.99 -13.67
C PHE A 700 -12.30 -14.00 -14.78
N ILE A 701 -13.58 -14.06 -15.18
CA ILE A 701 -14.16 -13.12 -16.16
C ILE A 701 -14.05 -11.68 -15.65
N TYR A 702 -14.32 -11.45 -14.36
CA TYR A 702 -14.17 -10.13 -13.73
C TYR A 702 -12.72 -9.63 -13.79
N ASN A 703 -11.74 -10.48 -13.43
CA ASN A 703 -10.33 -10.11 -13.46
C ASN A 703 -9.85 -9.81 -14.89
N PHE A 704 -10.34 -10.57 -15.88
CA PHE A 704 -10.09 -10.27 -17.29
C PHE A 704 -10.56 -8.85 -17.66
N GLY A 705 -11.79 -8.47 -17.28
CA GLY A 705 -12.29 -7.12 -17.52
C GLY A 705 -11.49 -6.04 -16.79
N ALA A 706 -11.18 -6.25 -15.51
CA ALA A 706 -10.49 -5.27 -14.68
C ALA A 706 -9.02 -5.05 -15.08
N GLU A 707 -8.30 -6.11 -15.43
CA GLU A 707 -6.86 -6.04 -15.69
C GLU A 707 -6.54 -5.82 -17.18
N ILE A 708 -7.24 -6.50 -18.07
CA ILE A 708 -6.92 -6.50 -19.50
C ILE A 708 -7.68 -5.37 -20.21
N LEU A 709 -9.01 -5.34 -20.10
CA LEU A 709 -9.81 -4.34 -20.81
C LEU A 709 -9.57 -2.93 -20.26
N ASN A 710 -9.51 -2.77 -18.94
CA ASN A 710 -9.28 -1.45 -18.35
C ASN A 710 -7.79 -1.12 -18.18
N GLY A 711 -6.94 -2.11 -17.85
CA GLY A 711 -5.54 -1.86 -17.48
C GLY A 711 -4.62 -1.74 -18.69
N GLU A 712 -4.61 -2.73 -19.58
CA GLU A 712 -3.68 -2.76 -20.71
C GLU A 712 -4.04 -1.77 -21.82
N HIS A 713 -5.34 -1.64 -22.16
CA HIS A 713 -5.78 -0.73 -23.22
C HIS A 713 -5.61 0.76 -22.87
N VAL A 714 -5.77 1.12 -21.58
CA VAL A 714 -5.53 2.50 -21.12
C VAL A 714 -4.04 2.82 -21.04
N LYS A 715 -3.19 1.82 -20.73
CA LYS A 715 -1.73 1.98 -20.59
C LYS A 715 -0.96 1.86 -21.90
N ALA A 716 -1.57 1.35 -22.97
CA ALA A 716 -0.96 1.26 -24.29
C ALA A 716 -0.82 2.67 -24.93
N GLN A 717 0.14 3.46 -24.42
CA GLN A 717 0.44 4.80 -24.92
C GLN A 717 1.04 4.75 -26.34
N ASP A 718 1.80 3.70 -26.64
CA ASP A 718 2.40 3.49 -27.97
C ASP A 718 1.38 2.94 -28.99
N ALA A 719 1.45 3.43 -30.23
CA ALA A 719 0.64 2.99 -31.35
C ALA A 719 0.90 1.52 -31.72
N SER A 720 2.13 1.02 -31.52
CA SER A 720 2.48 -0.38 -31.80
C SER A 720 1.77 -1.36 -30.85
N ALA A 721 1.80 -1.08 -29.54
CA ALA A 721 1.09 -1.88 -28.54
C ALA A 721 -0.44 -1.89 -28.78
N ARG A 722 -1.00 -0.75 -29.21
CA ARG A 722 -2.42 -0.65 -29.60
C ARG A 722 -2.74 -1.49 -30.84
N ALA A 723 -1.90 -1.43 -31.86
CA ALA A 723 -2.08 -2.24 -33.08
C ALA A 723 -1.99 -3.75 -32.77
N GLN A 724 -1.08 -4.16 -31.88
CA GLN A 724 -0.99 -5.55 -31.43
C GLN A 724 -2.24 -5.99 -30.67
N LEU A 725 -2.75 -5.19 -29.72
CA LEU A 725 -3.99 -5.49 -29.02
C LEU A 725 -5.19 -5.58 -29.97
N GLN A 726 -5.28 -4.70 -30.98
CA GLN A 726 -6.31 -4.78 -32.00
C GLN A 726 -6.21 -6.05 -32.85
N GLN A 727 -5.00 -6.50 -33.20
CA GLN A 727 -4.80 -7.77 -33.91
C GLN A 727 -5.22 -8.98 -33.05
N VAL A 728 -4.90 -8.95 -31.75
CA VAL A 728 -5.33 -10.00 -30.80
C VAL A 728 -6.84 -10.03 -30.69
N ALA A 729 -7.46 -8.86 -30.52
CA ALA A 729 -8.90 -8.73 -30.43
C ALA A 729 -9.60 -9.19 -31.73
N GLN A 730 -9.02 -8.88 -32.90
CA GLN A 730 -9.49 -9.38 -34.20
C GLN A 730 -9.39 -10.90 -34.30
N ALA A 731 -8.24 -11.47 -33.96
CA ALA A 731 -8.01 -12.91 -34.01
C ALA A 731 -8.91 -13.69 -33.03
N ALA A 732 -9.27 -13.07 -31.92
CA ALA A 732 -10.22 -13.60 -30.94
C ALA A 732 -11.69 -13.35 -31.28
N ASN A 733 -11.97 -12.66 -32.40
CA ASN A 733 -13.30 -12.23 -32.83
C ASN A 733 -14.05 -11.42 -31.76
N LEU A 734 -13.36 -10.50 -31.10
CA LEU A 734 -13.96 -9.55 -30.15
C LEU A 734 -14.77 -8.47 -30.88
N ASN A 735 -15.71 -7.86 -30.18
CA ASN A 735 -16.45 -6.67 -30.63
C ASN A 735 -15.58 -5.42 -30.55
N LEU A 736 -14.74 -5.21 -31.58
CA LEU A 736 -13.79 -4.09 -31.66
C LEU A 736 -14.47 -2.71 -31.54
N PRO A 737 -15.60 -2.42 -32.22
CA PRO A 737 -16.25 -1.12 -32.09
C PRO A 737 -16.66 -0.79 -30.65
N LEU A 738 -17.07 -1.80 -29.87
CA LEU A 738 -17.40 -1.61 -28.46
C LEU A 738 -16.14 -1.42 -27.61
N LEU A 739 -15.08 -2.18 -27.89
CA LEU A 739 -13.80 -2.04 -27.20
C LEU A 739 -13.20 -0.63 -27.39
N ASP A 740 -13.23 -0.12 -28.61
CA ASP A 740 -12.79 1.25 -28.94
C ASP A 740 -13.62 2.31 -28.20
N ARG A 741 -14.94 2.08 -28.05
CA ARG A 741 -15.83 2.97 -27.28
C ARG A 741 -15.51 2.96 -25.79
N ILE A 742 -15.38 1.78 -25.18
CA ILE A 742 -15.00 1.63 -23.76
C ILE A 742 -13.67 2.33 -23.49
N GLN A 743 -12.72 2.20 -24.43
CA GLN A 743 -11.44 2.89 -24.36
C GLN A 743 -11.59 4.42 -24.44
N ALA A 744 -12.37 4.93 -25.38
CA ALA A 744 -12.62 6.36 -25.52
C ALA A 744 -13.26 6.95 -24.25
N ASP A 745 -14.25 6.27 -23.67
CA ASP A 745 -14.91 6.69 -22.44
C ASP A 745 -13.95 6.66 -21.24
N SER A 746 -13.09 5.65 -21.16
CA SER A 746 -12.06 5.53 -20.11
C SER A 746 -11.01 6.63 -20.22
N MET A 747 -10.54 6.94 -21.43
CA MET A 747 -9.60 8.04 -21.65
C MET A 747 -10.22 9.40 -21.35
N TRP A 748 -11.49 9.60 -21.67
CA TRP A 748 -12.21 10.83 -21.34
C TRP A 748 -12.29 11.04 -19.83
N LEU A 749 -12.58 9.99 -19.05
CA LEU A 749 -12.58 10.07 -17.58
C LEU A 749 -11.21 10.43 -17.02
N VAL A 750 -10.14 9.79 -17.51
CA VAL A 750 -8.75 10.11 -17.09
C VAL A 750 -8.37 11.55 -17.44
N GLN A 751 -8.77 12.05 -18.63
CA GLN A 751 -8.50 13.42 -19.07
C GLN A 751 -9.29 14.46 -18.27
N ARG A 752 -10.57 14.18 -17.96
CA ARG A 752 -11.39 15.05 -17.12
C ARG A 752 -10.76 15.22 -15.73
N ASP A 753 -10.25 14.13 -15.18
CA ASP A 753 -9.67 14.14 -13.85
C ASP A 753 -8.21 14.63 -13.86
N ASN A 754 -7.53 14.69 -15.03
CA ASN A 754 -6.15 15.16 -15.21
C ASN A 754 -5.94 15.91 -16.54
N PRO A 755 -6.39 17.18 -16.68
CA PRO A 755 -6.42 17.90 -17.96
C PRO A 755 -5.05 18.27 -18.57
N GLY A 756 -3.93 17.94 -17.91
CA GLY A 756 -2.58 18.32 -18.33
C GLY A 756 -1.68 17.20 -18.89
N GLN A 757 -2.10 15.92 -18.89
CA GLN A 757 -1.17 14.80 -19.12
C GLN A 757 -1.35 13.99 -20.42
N VAL A 758 -2.36 14.26 -21.27
CA VAL A 758 -2.59 13.42 -22.48
C VAL A 758 -2.95 14.28 -23.69
N GLN A 759 -2.15 14.22 -24.77
CA GLN A 759 -2.50 14.77 -26.09
C GLN A 759 -3.31 13.75 -26.90
N LEU A 760 -4.46 14.17 -27.45
CA LEU A 760 -5.25 13.35 -28.37
C LEU A 760 -4.57 13.24 -29.75
N PRO A 761 -4.73 12.12 -30.47
CA PRO A 761 -4.48 12.08 -31.91
C PRO A 761 -5.44 13.05 -32.62
N GLN A 762 -4.93 13.91 -33.50
CA GLN A 762 -5.76 14.75 -34.35
C GLN A 762 -6.64 13.87 -35.26
N GLY A 763 -7.97 13.94 -35.09
CA GLY A 763 -8.94 13.35 -36.05
C GLY A 763 -10.06 12.46 -35.51
N ALA A 764 -10.34 12.41 -34.20
CA ALA A 764 -11.47 11.63 -33.70
C ALA A 764 -12.84 12.24 -34.12
N PRO A 765 -13.78 11.46 -34.70
CA PRO A 765 -15.09 11.97 -35.11
C PRO A 765 -16.01 12.22 -33.91
N ALA A 766 -16.79 13.30 -33.96
CA ALA A 766 -17.81 13.63 -32.96
C ALA A 766 -18.96 12.61 -33.00
N ILE A 767 -19.29 12.01 -31.85
CA ILE A 767 -20.38 11.04 -31.73
C ILE A 767 -21.67 11.76 -31.32
N ALA A 768 -22.66 11.73 -32.19
CA ALA A 768 -24.02 12.19 -31.93
C ALA A 768 -24.96 10.98 -31.70
N GLY A 769 -25.79 11.07 -30.65
CA GLY A 769 -27.04 10.34 -30.55
C GLY A 769 -27.08 9.14 -29.60
N GLN A 770 -27.27 9.40 -28.31
CA GLN A 770 -28.16 8.70 -27.37
C GLN A 770 -28.22 9.53 -26.08
N SER A 771 -29.41 9.69 -25.49
CA SER A 771 -29.75 10.67 -24.45
C SER A 771 -28.75 10.74 -23.29
N ALA A 772 -28.09 11.89 -23.15
CA ALA A 772 -27.05 12.19 -22.16
C ALA A 772 -27.53 12.21 -20.70
N ASP A 773 -28.84 12.17 -20.45
CA ASP A 773 -29.42 12.39 -19.11
C ASP A 773 -29.39 11.18 -18.18
N VAL A 774 -29.09 9.96 -18.67
CA VAL A 774 -28.97 8.76 -17.82
C VAL A 774 -27.51 8.46 -17.45
N LEU A 775 -26.55 8.86 -18.30
CA LEU A 775 -25.11 8.69 -18.03
C LEU A 775 -24.50 9.85 -17.21
N ASN A 776 -25.03 11.07 -17.35
CA ASN A 776 -24.50 12.24 -16.61
C ASN A 776 -24.77 12.19 -15.09
N GLY A 777 -25.80 11.46 -14.64
CA GLY A 777 -26.05 11.25 -13.21
C GLY A 777 -25.11 10.24 -12.55
N GLN A 778 -24.46 9.36 -13.32
CA GLN A 778 -23.66 8.23 -12.80
C GLN A 778 -22.16 8.54 -12.66
N ALA A 779 -21.66 9.60 -13.30
CA ALA A 779 -20.23 9.96 -13.30
C ALA A 779 -19.82 10.96 -12.22
N GLN A 780 -20.73 11.38 -11.32
CA GLN A 780 -20.45 12.38 -10.28
C GLN A 780 -19.84 11.80 -8.99
N THR A 781 -19.76 10.48 -8.83
CA THR A 781 -19.16 9.87 -7.63
C THR A 781 -18.45 8.55 -7.93
N ARG A 782 -17.14 8.59 -8.21
CA ARG A 782 -16.12 7.59 -7.78
C ARG A 782 -14.81 7.79 -8.57
N GLY A 783 -13.74 8.11 -7.83
CA GLY A 783 -12.38 7.93 -8.30
C GLY A 783 -12.02 6.45 -8.39
N VAL A 784 -11.02 6.14 -9.22
CA VAL A 784 -10.47 4.81 -9.52
C VAL A 784 -10.25 3.98 -8.24
N ALA A 785 -11.03 2.90 -8.05
CA ALA A 785 -10.81 1.94 -6.98
C ALA A 785 -9.70 0.93 -7.38
N GLN A 786 -8.68 0.79 -6.52
CA GLN A 786 -7.62 -0.22 -6.64
C GLN A 786 -8.16 -1.63 -6.28
N PRO A 787 -7.66 -2.72 -6.89
CA PRO A 787 -8.11 -4.09 -6.60
C PRO A 787 -7.68 -4.57 -5.20
N ILE A 788 -8.56 -5.34 -4.55
CA ILE A 788 -8.28 -6.05 -3.29
C ILE A 788 -7.68 -7.41 -3.63
N HIS A 789 -6.40 -7.61 -3.33
CA HIS A 789 -5.77 -8.93 -3.24
C HIS A 789 -5.30 -9.20 -1.82
N ASN A 790 -5.80 -10.28 -1.20
CA ASN A 790 -4.97 -11.23 -0.44
C ASN A 790 -5.79 -12.43 0.10
N ARG A 791 -5.15 -13.61 0.08
CA ARG A 791 -5.55 -14.95 0.55
C ARG A 791 -6.38 -15.81 -0.40
N ILE A 792 -5.71 -16.47 -1.35
CA ILE A 792 -6.03 -17.85 -1.74
C ILE A 792 -4.71 -18.59 -2.00
N ASN A 793 -4.16 -19.21 -0.97
CA ASN A 793 -3.17 -20.28 -1.07
C ASN A 793 -3.33 -21.16 0.17
N GLY A 794 -4.29 -22.09 0.10
CA GLY A 794 -4.55 -23.12 1.11
C GLY A 794 -5.37 -24.23 0.46
N THR A 795 -4.87 -25.46 0.55
CA THR A 795 -5.38 -26.68 -0.11
C THR A 795 -6.82 -27.05 0.29
N PRO A 796 -7.57 -27.75 -0.59
CA PRO A 796 -8.98 -28.06 -0.38
C PRO A 796 -9.14 -29.41 0.34
N ASP A 797 -9.43 -29.39 1.64
CA ASP A 797 -10.03 -30.53 2.33
C ASP A 797 -11.48 -30.20 2.67
N GLY A 798 -12.38 -31.03 2.14
CA GLY A 798 -13.82 -30.81 2.17
C GLY A 798 -14.45 -31.06 3.54
N ALA A 799 -15.23 -30.08 3.99
CA ALA A 799 -16.53 -30.22 4.65
C ALA A 799 -16.98 -28.83 5.12
N GLY A 800 -18.06 -28.30 4.52
CA GLY A 800 -18.88 -27.22 5.06
C GLY A 800 -18.17 -25.96 5.56
N CYS A 801 -17.81 -25.04 4.67
CA CYS A 801 -17.53 -23.65 5.07
C CYS A 801 -18.80 -22.81 4.92
N ASP A 802 -19.69 -22.92 5.90
CA ASP A 802 -20.67 -21.89 6.21
C ASP A 802 -19.89 -20.64 6.67
N MET A 803 -19.96 -19.55 5.92
CA MET A 803 -19.48 -18.24 6.40
C MET A 803 -20.52 -17.66 7.37
N SER A 804 -20.87 -18.41 8.40
CA SER A 804 -21.69 -17.89 9.49
C SER A 804 -20.88 -16.84 10.22
N ALA A 805 -21.45 -15.65 10.42
CA ALA A 805 -20.98 -14.69 11.39
C ALA A 805 -20.66 -15.43 12.70
N ARG A 806 -19.39 -15.50 13.09
CA ARG A 806 -19.04 -16.03 14.41
C ARG A 806 -19.46 -14.98 15.43
N PRO A 807 -20.38 -15.27 16.36
CA PRO A 807 -20.55 -14.43 17.53
C PRO A 807 -19.21 -14.40 18.27
N VAL A 808 -18.79 -13.24 18.75
CA VAL A 808 -17.61 -13.15 19.63
C VAL A 808 -17.90 -14.02 20.86
N GLY A 809 -17.22 -15.16 20.97
CA GLY A 809 -17.40 -16.10 22.07
C GLY A 809 -16.95 -15.49 23.41
N SER A 810 -17.85 -15.56 24.39
CA SER A 810 -17.61 -15.57 25.85
C SER A 810 -16.38 -14.79 26.37
N LEU A 811 -16.40 -13.47 26.26
CA LEU A 811 -15.73 -12.61 27.24
C LEU A 811 -16.80 -12.24 28.28
N ASP A 812 -16.61 -12.69 29.52
CA ASP A 812 -17.47 -12.48 30.70
C ASP A 812 -17.62 -11.00 31.14
N ALA A 813 -17.46 -10.05 30.23
CA ALA A 813 -17.81 -8.65 30.45
C ALA A 813 -19.03 -8.32 29.59
N GLN A 814 -20.21 -8.41 30.21
CA GLN A 814 -21.46 -7.86 29.69
C GLN A 814 -21.31 -6.34 29.52
N VAL A 815 -20.82 -5.89 28.37
CA VAL A 815 -20.76 -4.46 28.06
C VAL A 815 -22.18 -4.01 27.70
N GLN A 816 -22.85 -3.35 28.64
CA GLN A 816 -24.12 -2.70 28.33
C GLN A 816 -23.88 -1.48 27.43
N PRO A 817 -24.67 -1.30 26.36
CA PRO A 817 -24.61 -0.10 25.55
C PRO A 817 -24.85 1.13 26.42
N GLY A 818 -24.08 2.20 26.17
CA GLY A 818 -24.22 3.46 26.88
C GLY A 818 -25.62 4.07 26.66
N PRO A 819 -26.03 5.05 27.48
CA PRO A 819 -27.33 5.71 27.35
C PRO A 819 -27.60 6.24 25.93
N ARG A 820 -26.53 6.67 25.23
CA ARG A 820 -26.58 7.19 23.85
C ARG A 820 -26.80 6.10 22.81
N GLU A 821 -26.16 4.93 22.92
CA GLU A 821 -26.44 3.79 22.04
C GLU A 821 -27.87 3.25 22.25
N ARG A 822 -28.37 3.25 23.49
CA ARG A 822 -29.73 2.80 23.80
C ARG A 822 -30.79 3.68 23.14
N GLU A 823 -30.62 5.00 23.20
CA GLU A 823 -31.52 5.95 22.56
C GLU A 823 -31.54 5.79 21.03
N ARG A 824 -30.36 5.58 20.41
CA ARG A 824 -30.25 5.34 18.96
C ARG A 824 -30.82 4.00 18.51
N MET A 825 -30.77 2.98 19.37
CA MET A 825 -31.35 1.66 19.11
C MET A 825 -32.85 1.59 19.46
N GLY A 826 -33.44 2.69 19.94
CA GLY A 826 -34.85 2.71 20.36
C GLY A 826 -35.13 1.87 21.62
N LEU A 827 -34.09 1.52 22.39
CA LEU A 827 -34.21 0.70 23.60
C LEU A 827 -34.69 1.55 24.77
N GLN A 828 -35.81 1.16 25.38
CA GLN A 828 -36.40 1.84 26.51
C GLN A 828 -35.57 1.61 27.80
N PRO A 829 -35.72 2.48 28.81
CA PRO A 829 -35.22 2.24 30.16
C PRO A 829 -35.93 1.03 30.81
N GLY A 830 -35.51 -0.18 30.44
CA GLY A 830 -36.12 -1.45 30.86
C GLY A 830 -35.60 -2.67 30.09
N ASP A 831 -35.12 -2.46 28.86
CA ASP A 831 -34.68 -3.52 27.93
C ASP A 831 -33.27 -4.05 28.24
N ARG A 832 -33.02 -4.45 29.50
CA ARG A 832 -31.70 -4.86 30.01
C ARG A 832 -31.16 -6.16 29.39
N ASP A 833 -32.00 -6.94 28.72
CA ASP A 833 -31.66 -8.27 28.23
C ASP A 833 -31.47 -8.36 26.69
N THR A 834 -31.54 -7.23 25.98
CA THR A 834 -31.37 -7.24 24.51
C THR A 834 -29.88 -7.26 24.15
N LEU A 835 -29.34 -8.45 23.89
CA LEU A 835 -27.94 -8.67 23.49
C LEU A 835 -27.68 -8.11 22.08
N ILE A 836 -26.64 -7.28 21.94
CA ILE A 836 -26.14 -6.81 20.65
C ILE A 836 -25.11 -7.82 20.13
N ALA A 837 -25.35 -8.42 18.97
CA ALA A 837 -24.38 -9.28 18.29
C ALA A 837 -23.44 -8.42 17.43
N TRP A 838 -22.15 -8.42 17.76
CA TRP A 838 -21.10 -7.86 16.91
C TRP A 838 -20.65 -8.91 15.87
N SER A 839 -20.44 -8.50 14.62
CA SER A 839 -19.79 -9.31 13.59
C SER A 839 -18.54 -8.60 13.05
N GLU A 840 -17.36 -9.19 13.25
CA GLU A 840 -16.08 -8.69 12.75
C GLU A 840 -15.90 -9.01 11.25
N GLY A 841 -15.27 -8.11 10.47
CA GLY A 841 -14.59 -8.51 9.22
C GLY A 841 -15.17 -8.13 7.84
N THR A 842 -16.08 -7.15 7.67
CA THR A 842 -16.47 -6.71 6.30
C THR A 842 -16.58 -5.18 6.17
N LYS A 843 -15.87 -4.60 5.19
CA LYS A 843 -16.10 -3.23 4.71
C LYS A 843 -17.49 -3.21 4.05
N ARG A 844 -18.49 -2.65 4.72
CA ARG A 844 -19.81 -2.39 4.09
C ARG A 844 -19.74 -1.09 3.31
N LEU A 845 -20.18 -1.11 2.05
CA LEU A 845 -20.47 0.11 1.32
C LEU A 845 -21.67 0.78 2.00
N MET A 846 -21.52 2.04 2.42
CA MET A 846 -22.67 2.80 2.93
C MET A 846 -23.43 3.40 1.74
N ILE A 847 -24.74 3.18 1.73
CA ILE A 847 -25.65 3.70 0.70
C ILE A 847 -25.74 5.22 0.83
N ASN A 848 -25.64 5.94 -0.29
CA ASN A 848 -25.98 7.37 -0.33
C ASN A 848 -27.51 7.51 -0.37
N GLU A 849 -28.15 7.66 0.80
CA GLU A 849 -29.62 7.76 0.92
C GLU A 849 -30.20 9.03 0.27
N LEU A 850 -29.37 9.98 -0.20
CA LEU A 850 -29.81 11.17 -0.94
C LEU A 850 -29.80 10.97 -2.46
N ASP A 851 -29.24 9.87 -2.96
CA ASP A 851 -29.22 9.60 -4.39
C ASP A 851 -30.65 9.35 -4.92
N PRO A 852 -31.10 10.03 -6.01
CA PRO A 852 -32.46 9.89 -6.51
C PRO A 852 -32.86 8.46 -6.85
N TRP A 853 -31.92 7.63 -7.32
CA TRP A 853 -32.18 6.21 -7.59
C TRP A 853 -32.40 5.45 -6.29
N VAL A 854 -31.56 5.66 -5.28
CA VAL A 854 -31.72 5.04 -3.96
C VAL A 854 -33.07 5.42 -3.35
N VAL A 855 -33.43 6.71 -3.38
CA VAL A 855 -34.73 7.21 -2.89
C VAL A 855 -35.90 6.51 -3.58
N ALA A 856 -35.83 6.35 -4.92
CA ALA A 856 -36.85 5.64 -5.68
C ALA A 856 -36.96 4.17 -5.28
N MET A 857 -35.84 3.47 -5.09
CA MET A 857 -35.83 2.06 -4.67
C MET A 857 -36.35 1.89 -3.24
N ARG A 858 -35.99 2.80 -2.33
CA ARG A 858 -36.51 2.84 -0.94
C ARG A 858 -38.01 3.08 -0.90
N ALA A 859 -38.53 3.98 -1.74
CA ALA A 859 -39.97 4.21 -1.86
C ALA A 859 -40.74 2.95 -2.30
N MET A 860 -40.09 2.07 -3.07
CA MET A 860 -40.63 0.76 -3.48
C MET A 860 -40.34 -0.36 -2.49
N SER A 861 -39.65 -0.08 -1.38
CA SER A 861 -39.22 -1.05 -0.37
C SER A 861 -38.33 -2.18 -0.92
N LEU A 862 -37.61 -1.94 -2.03
CA LEU A 862 -36.70 -2.92 -2.59
C LEU A 862 -35.45 -3.07 -1.70
N PRO A 863 -34.92 -4.29 -1.51
CA PRO A 863 -33.64 -4.49 -0.83
C PRO A 863 -32.51 -3.75 -1.57
N LEU A 864 -31.62 -3.10 -0.82
CA LEU A 864 -30.46 -2.38 -1.36
C LEU A 864 -29.21 -2.64 -0.52
N ALA A 865 -28.06 -2.76 -1.19
CA ALA A 865 -26.75 -2.79 -0.55
C ALA A 865 -25.93 -1.51 -0.84
N GLY A 866 -26.22 -0.82 -1.94
CA GLY A 866 -25.48 0.31 -2.47
C GLY A 866 -26.27 1.04 -3.54
N GLY A 867 -25.84 0.85 -4.79
CA GLY A 867 -26.39 1.43 -6.01
C GLY A 867 -26.33 0.40 -7.15
N PRO A 868 -26.66 0.75 -8.40
CA PRO A 868 -26.53 -0.16 -9.54
C PRO A 868 -25.17 -0.87 -9.53
N SER A 869 -25.19 -2.18 -9.75
CA SER A 869 -24.02 -3.05 -9.55
C SER A 869 -22.92 -2.78 -10.60
N GLY A 870 -21.89 -2.05 -10.20
CA GLY A 870 -20.69 -1.83 -11.03
C GLY A 870 -20.00 -3.15 -11.43
N THR A 871 -20.03 -4.17 -10.56
CA THR A 871 -19.55 -5.51 -10.87
C THR A 871 -20.36 -6.15 -11.99
N THR A 872 -21.69 -6.03 -11.94
CA THR A 872 -22.56 -6.52 -13.02
C THR A 872 -22.27 -5.78 -14.33
N ASN A 873 -22.16 -4.45 -14.31
CA ASN A 873 -21.83 -3.67 -15.50
C ASN A 873 -20.49 -4.10 -16.13
N MET A 874 -19.47 -4.37 -15.31
CA MET A 874 -18.18 -4.89 -15.79
C MET A 874 -18.33 -6.27 -16.45
N LEU A 875 -19.01 -7.21 -15.78
CA LEU A 875 -19.22 -8.56 -16.30
C LEU A 875 -20.04 -8.57 -17.60
N MET A 876 -21.04 -7.69 -17.70
CA MET A 876 -21.84 -7.52 -18.91
C MET A 876 -21.04 -6.87 -20.05
N ASN A 877 -20.21 -5.86 -19.75
CA ASN A 877 -19.25 -5.32 -20.73
C ASN A 877 -18.31 -6.40 -21.26
N VAL A 878 -17.77 -7.25 -20.38
CA VAL A 878 -16.93 -8.37 -20.81
C VAL A 878 -17.72 -9.30 -21.73
N ASN A 879 -18.95 -9.68 -21.37
CA ASN A 879 -19.81 -10.50 -22.22
C ASN A 879 -20.01 -9.90 -23.62
N ASP A 880 -20.28 -8.60 -23.71
CA ASP A 880 -20.52 -7.91 -24.98
C ASP A 880 -19.25 -7.77 -25.82
N VAL A 881 -18.11 -7.52 -25.18
CA VAL A 881 -16.79 -7.45 -25.83
C VAL A 881 -16.40 -8.80 -26.40
N VAL A 882 -16.58 -9.88 -25.63
CA VAL A 882 -16.21 -11.24 -26.07
C VAL A 882 -17.29 -11.93 -26.90
N GLN A 883 -18.42 -11.25 -27.15
CA GLN A 883 -19.60 -11.79 -27.82
C GLN A 883 -19.98 -13.16 -27.25
N GLY A 884 -20.13 -13.20 -25.92
CA GLY A 884 -20.40 -14.40 -25.14
C GLY A 884 -21.78 -14.99 -25.39
N VAL A 885 -22.68 -14.76 -24.44
CA VAL A 885 -24.07 -15.23 -24.49
C VAL A 885 -25.03 -14.04 -24.62
N GLY A 886 -26.32 -14.30 -24.79
CA GLY A 886 -27.34 -13.25 -24.76
C GLY A 886 -27.39 -12.55 -23.41
N SER A 887 -27.89 -11.31 -23.39
CA SER A 887 -27.86 -10.46 -22.20
C SER A 887 -28.66 -11.04 -21.01
N ASN A 888 -29.73 -11.79 -21.28
CA ASN A 888 -30.51 -12.44 -20.22
C ASN A 888 -29.73 -13.60 -19.58
N GLU A 889 -29.02 -14.37 -20.39
CA GLU A 889 -28.15 -15.48 -19.97
C GLU A 889 -26.95 -14.96 -19.17
N ALA A 890 -26.31 -13.88 -19.64
CA ALA A 890 -25.21 -13.23 -18.93
C ALA A 890 -25.66 -12.62 -17.58
N ARG A 891 -26.84 -11.99 -17.55
CA ARG A 891 -27.47 -11.53 -16.31
C ARG A 891 -27.74 -12.68 -15.35
N LEU A 892 -28.23 -13.82 -15.85
CA LEU A 892 -28.47 -14.99 -15.01
C LEU A 892 -27.17 -15.49 -14.37
N ALA A 893 -26.05 -15.49 -15.11
CA ALA A 893 -24.74 -15.82 -14.56
C ALA A 893 -24.31 -14.83 -13.46
N CYS A 894 -24.58 -13.53 -13.65
CA CYS A 894 -24.31 -12.50 -12.62
C CYS A 894 -25.17 -12.71 -11.36
N ILE A 895 -26.46 -13.04 -11.50
CA ILE A 895 -27.34 -13.35 -10.37
C ILE A 895 -26.81 -14.55 -9.58
N GLY A 896 -26.45 -15.64 -10.28
CA GLY A 896 -25.91 -16.85 -9.67
C GLY A 896 -24.54 -16.67 -9.01
N TYR A 897 -23.78 -15.65 -9.41
CA TYR A 897 -22.51 -15.30 -8.77
C TYR A 897 -22.70 -14.37 -7.57
N LEU A 898 -23.47 -13.29 -7.73
CA LEU A 898 -23.44 -12.13 -6.83
C LEU A 898 -24.43 -12.23 -5.66
N LEU A 899 -25.61 -12.83 -5.87
CA LEU A 899 -26.59 -12.99 -4.78
C LEU A 899 -26.13 -13.99 -3.71
N PRO A 900 -25.56 -15.17 -4.06
CA PRO A 900 -25.12 -16.14 -3.04
C PRO A 900 -23.99 -15.64 -2.13
N ILE A 901 -23.14 -14.75 -2.64
CA ILE A 901 -22.07 -14.13 -1.84
C ILE A 901 -22.54 -12.86 -1.12
N HIS A 902 -23.82 -12.49 -1.26
CA HIS A 902 -24.44 -11.31 -0.69
C HIS A 902 -23.70 -9.99 -1.04
N ALA A 903 -23.06 -9.95 -2.21
CA ALA A 903 -22.33 -8.76 -2.65
C ALA A 903 -23.26 -7.70 -3.25
N HIS A 904 -24.40 -8.13 -3.83
CA HIS A 904 -25.40 -7.28 -4.44
C HIS A 904 -26.80 -7.85 -4.20
N THR A 905 -27.80 -7.00 -4.34
CA THR A 905 -29.23 -7.34 -4.37
C THR A 905 -29.71 -7.50 -5.80
N LEU A 906 -30.88 -8.13 -6.00
CA LEU A 906 -31.41 -8.38 -7.34
C LEU A 906 -31.62 -7.09 -8.12
N VAL A 907 -32.17 -6.03 -7.50
CA VAL A 907 -32.42 -4.76 -8.20
C VAL A 907 -31.16 -4.12 -8.74
N GLU A 908 -30.03 -4.25 -8.03
CA GLU A 908 -28.74 -3.70 -8.43
C GLU A 908 -28.19 -4.43 -9.65
N VAL A 909 -28.33 -5.77 -9.68
CA VAL A 909 -27.94 -6.61 -10.83
C VAL A 909 -28.85 -6.33 -12.03
N MET A 910 -30.17 -6.32 -11.83
CA MET A 910 -31.16 -6.12 -12.91
C MET A 910 -31.03 -4.73 -13.53
N THR A 911 -30.84 -3.69 -12.72
CA THR A 911 -30.66 -2.31 -13.19
C THR A 911 -29.41 -2.19 -14.06
N SER A 912 -28.28 -2.75 -13.61
CA SER A 912 -27.04 -2.71 -14.39
C SER A 912 -27.10 -3.57 -15.64
N ALA A 913 -27.73 -4.74 -15.61
CA ALA A 913 -27.85 -5.59 -16.80
C ALA A 913 -28.79 -5.00 -17.87
N ALA A 914 -29.75 -4.15 -17.48
CA ALA A 914 -30.69 -3.52 -18.41
C ALA A 914 -30.02 -2.61 -19.45
N THR A 915 -28.90 -1.97 -19.10
CA THR A 915 -28.12 -1.13 -20.04
C THR A 915 -27.49 -1.94 -21.17
N HIS A 916 -27.40 -3.26 -21.01
CA HIS A 916 -26.89 -4.22 -21.98
C HIS A 916 -28.00 -4.99 -22.71
N GLY A 917 -29.25 -4.50 -22.64
CA GLY A 917 -30.40 -5.12 -23.33
C GLY A 917 -31.10 -6.24 -22.55
N ALA A 918 -30.67 -6.55 -21.32
CA ALA A 918 -31.38 -7.46 -20.44
C ALA A 918 -32.52 -6.73 -19.70
N GLY A 919 -33.55 -6.33 -20.46
CA GLY A 919 -34.69 -5.61 -19.93
C GLY A 919 -35.38 -6.32 -18.76
N TYR A 920 -36.03 -5.54 -17.89
CA TYR A 920 -36.81 -6.06 -16.77
C TYR A 920 -37.96 -5.12 -16.42
N THR A 921 -38.92 -5.64 -15.65
CA THR A 921 -40.02 -4.83 -15.11
C THR A 921 -39.54 -4.14 -13.83
N ALA A 922 -39.41 -2.82 -13.84
CA ALA A 922 -38.97 -2.07 -12.66
C ALA A 922 -39.96 -2.20 -11.48
N GLY A 923 -39.43 -2.07 -10.25
CA GLY A 923 -40.20 -2.17 -9.02
C GLY A 923 -40.43 -3.60 -8.53
N GLN A 924 -41.39 -3.78 -7.62
CA GLN A 924 -41.64 -5.07 -6.97
C GLN A 924 -42.03 -6.20 -7.94
N GLN A 925 -42.59 -5.87 -9.10
CA GLN A 925 -42.94 -6.83 -10.14
C GLN A 925 -41.72 -7.51 -10.79
N MET A 926 -40.49 -7.00 -10.57
CA MET A 926 -39.27 -7.63 -11.08
C MET A 926 -39.10 -9.08 -10.60
N TYR A 927 -39.59 -9.41 -9.41
CA TYR A 927 -39.49 -10.76 -8.84
C TYR A 927 -40.27 -11.83 -9.63
N ARG A 928 -41.17 -11.41 -10.53
CA ARG A 928 -41.96 -12.31 -11.39
C ARG A 928 -41.38 -12.49 -12.79
N ASN A 929 -40.52 -11.58 -13.21
CA ASN A 929 -40.08 -11.47 -14.60
C ASN A 929 -38.54 -11.44 -14.67
N ILE A 930 -37.94 -12.61 -14.46
CA ILE A 930 -36.49 -12.81 -14.47
C ILE A 930 -36.15 -13.82 -15.58
N ALA A 931 -36.10 -13.34 -16.82
CA ALA A 931 -35.71 -14.19 -17.94
C ALA A 931 -34.32 -14.82 -17.71
N PRO A 932 -34.11 -16.09 -18.10
CA PRO A 932 -34.99 -16.93 -18.91
C PRO A 932 -36.08 -17.69 -18.13
N TYR A 933 -36.22 -17.47 -16.82
CA TYR A 933 -37.23 -18.16 -16.02
C TYR A 933 -38.64 -17.67 -16.34
N THR A 934 -39.57 -18.62 -16.43
CA THR A 934 -41.00 -18.32 -16.43
C THR A 934 -41.47 -18.00 -15.02
N GLU A 935 -42.56 -17.25 -14.88
CA GLU A 935 -43.17 -16.95 -13.58
C GLU A 935 -43.45 -18.24 -12.78
N GLU A 936 -43.92 -19.30 -13.45
CA GLU A 936 -44.17 -20.59 -12.81
C GLU A 936 -42.90 -21.22 -12.24
N SER A 937 -41.80 -21.22 -13.00
CA SER A 937 -40.52 -21.77 -12.53
C SER A 937 -39.91 -20.95 -11.38
N LEU A 938 -40.05 -19.63 -11.40
CA LEU A 938 -39.64 -18.76 -10.30
C LEU A 938 -40.46 -19.01 -9.04
N ARG A 939 -41.78 -19.17 -9.22
CA ARG A 939 -42.71 -19.44 -8.13
C ARG A 939 -42.40 -20.77 -7.46
N GLU A 940 -42.15 -21.82 -8.25
CA GLU A 940 -41.80 -23.14 -7.74
C GLU A 940 -40.48 -23.12 -6.96
N ALA A 941 -39.44 -22.54 -7.55
CA ALA A 941 -38.10 -22.57 -6.98
C ALA A 941 -37.86 -21.57 -5.84
N CYS A 942 -38.40 -20.35 -5.98
CA CYS A 942 -38.03 -19.21 -5.14
C CYS A 942 -39.20 -18.67 -4.32
N GLY A 943 -40.43 -19.08 -4.63
CA GLY A 943 -41.63 -18.59 -3.96
C GLY A 943 -41.63 -18.86 -2.45
N LEU A 944 -42.33 -17.99 -1.73
CA LEU A 944 -42.38 -17.95 -0.28
C LEU A 944 -43.49 -18.86 0.26
N THR A 945 -43.30 -19.28 1.51
CA THR A 945 -44.31 -19.98 2.31
C THR A 945 -44.82 -19.07 3.44
N PRO A 946 -46.10 -19.20 3.89
CA PRO A 946 -47.12 -20.12 3.40
C PRO A 946 -47.56 -19.81 1.96
N ALA A 947 -47.99 -20.86 1.27
CA ALA A 947 -48.56 -20.76 -0.08
C ALA A 947 -49.89 -19.98 -0.07
N LYS A 948 -50.30 -19.52 -1.24
CA LYS A 948 -51.64 -18.99 -1.50
C LYS A 948 -52.72 -20.06 -1.25
N PRO A 949 -54.00 -19.66 -1.14
CA PRO A 949 -55.12 -20.60 -1.02
C PRO A 949 -55.23 -21.64 -2.14
N ASP A 950 -54.67 -21.36 -3.32
CA ASP A 950 -54.60 -22.29 -4.46
C ASP A 950 -53.44 -23.32 -4.35
N GLY A 951 -52.71 -23.31 -3.23
CA GLY A 951 -51.56 -24.18 -2.97
C GLY A 951 -50.24 -23.72 -3.61
N LYS A 952 -50.25 -22.64 -4.40
CA LYS A 952 -49.02 -22.15 -5.06
C LYS A 952 -48.23 -21.24 -4.12
N LYS A 953 -46.90 -21.40 -4.08
CA LYS A 953 -46.00 -20.48 -3.38
C LYS A 953 -46.21 -19.04 -3.86
N ARG A 954 -45.96 -18.05 -3.02
CA ARG A 954 -46.22 -16.63 -3.33
C ARG A 954 -44.94 -15.86 -3.66
N PHE A 955 -45.05 -14.78 -4.42
CA PHE A 955 -43.96 -13.81 -4.58
C PHE A 955 -43.96 -12.78 -3.43
N PRO A 956 -42.84 -12.04 -3.22
CA PRO A 956 -42.77 -11.00 -2.19
C PRO A 956 -43.82 -9.90 -2.34
N ASP A 957 -44.20 -9.57 -3.58
CA ASP A 957 -45.19 -8.52 -3.88
C ASP A 957 -46.65 -8.99 -3.71
N GLU A 958 -46.85 -10.26 -3.38
CA GLU A 958 -48.17 -10.85 -3.14
C GLU A 958 -48.51 -10.84 -1.66
N ALA A 959 -49.66 -10.24 -1.34
CA ALA A 959 -50.16 -10.18 0.02
C ALA A 959 -50.14 -11.56 0.70
N ALA A 960 -49.62 -11.61 1.93
CA ALA A 960 -49.73 -12.80 2.75
C ALA A 960 -51.22 -13.11 2.98
N PRO A 961 -51.63 -14.39 2.96
CA PRO A 961 -53.01 -14.75 3.27
C PRO A 961 -53.37 -14.24 4.66
N THR A 962 -54.44 -13.45 4.76
CA THR A 962 -54.95 -12.98 6.05
C THR A 962 -55.24 -14.21 6.91
N PRO A 963 -54.71 -14.31 8.15
CA PRO A 963 -54.98 -15.44 9.01
C PRO A 963 -56.49 -15.62 9.16
N ALA A 964 -57.01 -16.82 8.88
CA ALA A 964 -58.44 -17.13 8.77
C ALA A 964 -59.24 -17.01 10.10
N GLY A 965 -58.77 -16.23 11.07
CA GLY A 965 -59.43 -16.00 12.37
C GLY A 965 -59.40 -14.55 12.87
N ALA A 966 -58.88 -13.58 12.11
CA ALA A 966 -58.78 -12.18 12.57
C ALA A 966 -60.04 -11.33 12.34
N ALA A 967 -61.11 -11.90 11.76
CA ALA A 967 -62.33 -11.19 11.41
C ALA A 967 -63.51 -11.54 12.34
N THR A 968 -63.40 -11.28 13.64
CA THR A 968 -64.56 -11.15 14.55
C THR A 968 -64.12 -10.57 15.91
N ALA A 969 -64.14 -9.23 16.07
CA ALA A 969 -64.38 -8.54 17.35
C ALA A 969 -64.23 -7.00 17.18
N GLN A 970 -65.08 -6.36 16.37
CA GLN A 970 -65.33 -4.92 16.50
C GLN A 970 -66.76 -4.60 16.05
N ALA A 971 -67.71 -5.01 16.88
CA ALA A 971 -69.06 -4.45 16.89
C ALA A 971 -69.60 -4.58 18.32
N GLY A 972 -69.66 -3.46 19.04
CA GLY A 972 -70.42 -3.35 20.29
C GLY A 972 -69.75 -2.58 21.43
N THR A 973 -69.78 -1.25 21.36
CA THR A 973 -69.99 -0.36 22.52
C THR A 973 -70.54 0.98 22.03
N THR A 974 -71.87 1.09 22.03
CA THR A 974 -72.60 2.33 22.35
C THR A 974 -73.10 2.20 23.77
#